data_AF-A0A1I4TW63-F1
#
_entry.id   AF-A0A1I4TW63-F1
#
_cell.length_a   1.000
_cell.length_b   1.000
_cell.length_c   1.000
_cell.angle_alpha   90.00
_cell.angle_beta   90.00
_cell.angle_gamma   90.00
#
_symmetry.space_group_name_H-M   'P 1'
#
loop_
_entity.id
_entity.type
_entity.pdbx_description
1 polymer ?
#
loop_
_entity_poly.entity_id
_entity_poly.type
_entity_poly.pdbx_seq_one_letter_code
_entity_poly.pdbx_strand_id
1 'polypeptide(L)'
;MTAQASQTVPNVLQLAASGAMSITDLFGAAAQLQEHGQLDAAIALYRLWLDHTVTPLAYAACFNLAVTVSAAGDDLGAEAIYRRAIALNPGFVEARLNLGTLLERLNRPDEALATWREILTPAVQPDVSANRPLYLQTLNNLGRLLEIRKQYPAAEAMLARSLRVDPQQANVMTHWVHLRQKQCEWPVYSGLEHISTATMMDGTSALAMLSASADPAQQLAAARRFVNEKVNAAVAPLTGAYGYAHPRLRIGYLSSDFCSHAVSILTAELYELHDRSKVEVYAFSWSREDHSPIRARVVKAMDHYIRIDAMSDEQAARCIRTHEIDILVDLHGLTLGARPNILAFRPAPVQMTYLGFPGTTGLPGVDYVLADEFLIPPELAANYTEKPLYLPDTFQINDRQRLIAARPSRASVQLPDDAFVFCSFNNNFKFTPEVFGVWMAILRRVPNSVLWLVADYDEVRENLWRHAEQAGIERSRLIFATRAVPAEYLARYQLADLFLDTYPFNAGTTASDALWAGLPLLTCAGSTFASRMAGSLLRAVNLAQLITYDFAAYEELAVELANDPERIAAMKRQLAEQRQTCALFDSPRFVRNLEAVMQRVAKPAAPRLAAPHAPQAPAVSHAAPAPIEDIPIITVSYNAPDLIAALLGSLRKFYTNRVYIVDGSNPDVAEQIRAVAARFDNVEFIPFGYNIHHGPGLAWAINHLGLNGEVLFLDSDVEIVNPGFLESLRSHLRPGMYGVGGIQPVNEQGYDRADGVVRYLHPACMLTNIDVVRQWPMPIKHGAPLIATMLAIHRAGRPELIGTIDWVSNDFSRDPKRVYIKHDWQGTVIRTGGYHYDMPTATTQINADLLSFVPLEAGKLVELGCRDGAFAKAYKARNPICDYTGIERAPGLAHAARPHCEFVFNQDIEHAGAELWDHVKGADCWVLDEALEQLNDPWTLLAKIRANMAPGGRLIAAMRNFQHWSTQAHLNAGDLRYQPGAALDPARLRLFTRGAMLDMFQRAGFQVSGGSARILDEPAREKYLPAIRLMAQASGIDPVIAVEDALPWQYILALVAV
;
A
#
# COMPACT_ATOMS: atom_id res chain seq x y z
N MET A 1 12.46 36.09 -3.27
CA MET A 1 12.04 37.24 -2.44
C MET A 1 11.98 36.80 -0.98
N THR A 2 13.08 36.90 -0.26
CA THR A 2 13.26 36.36 1.11
C THR A 2 13.45 37.48 2.13
N ALA A 3 12.68 38.57 2.00
CA ALA A 3 12.79 39.74 2.88
C ALA A 3 11.45 40.33 3.38
N GLN A 4 10.29 39.76 3.02
CA GLN A 4 8.97 40.32 3.45
C GLN A 4 8.29 39.58 4.62
N ALA A 5 8.77 38.40 5.04
CA ALA A 5 8.13 37.62 6.11
C ALA A 5 8.34 38.16 7.53
N SER A 6 9.24 39.14 7.74
CA SER A 6 9.60 39.63 9.07
C SER A 6 8.79 40.85 9.57
N GLN A 7 7.92 41.44 8.75
CA GLN A 7 7.20 42.68 9.08
C GLN A 7 5.71 42.52 9.41
N THR A 8 5.11 41.33 9.23
CA THR A 8 3.67 41.11 9.40
C THR A 8 3.23 40.77 10.83
N VAL A 9 4.02 39.98 11.58
CA VAL A 9 3.68 39.55 12.95
C VAL A 9 3.52 40.71 13.95
N PRO A 10 4.41 41.73 13.98
CA PRO A 10 4.28 42.83 14.93
C PRO A 10 2.99 43.64 14.74
N ASN A 11 2.55 43.81 13.50
CA ASN A 11 1.38 44.62 13.15
C ASN A 11 0.06 43.94 13.56
N VAL A 12 -0.01 42.62 13.41
CA VAL A 12 -1.18 41.81 13.81
C VAL A 12 -1.30 41.75 15.34
N LEU A 13 -0.20 41.55 16.06
CA LEU A 13 -0.21 41.58 17.53
C LEU A 13 -0.60 42.96 18.09
N GLN A 14 -0.14 44.04 17.45
CA GLN A 14 -0.51 45.41 17.84
C GLN A 14 -2.01 45.68 17.67
N LEU A 15 -2.62 45.18 16.60
CA LEU A 15 -4.06 45.30 16.35
C LEU A 15 -4.91 44.47 17.34
N ALA A 16 -4.40 43.31 17.77
CA ALA A 16 -5.04 42.52 18.83
C ALA A 16 -4.94 43.22 20.19
N ALA A 17 -3.78 43.80 20.53
CA ALA A 17 -3.58 44.55 21.78
C ALA A 17 -4.45 45.82 21.87
N SER A 18 -4.80 46.42 20.73
CA SER A 18 -5.67 47.61 20.72
C SER A 18 -7.16 47.27 20.88
N GLY A 19 -7.54 45.99 20.96
CA GLY A 19 -8.93 45.53 21.03
C GLY A 19 -9.76 45.80 19.76
N ALA A 20 -9.10 46.20 18.66
CA ALA A 20 -9.76 46.59 17.41
C ALA A 20 -9.88 45.44 16.39
N MET A 21 -9.24 44.30 16.66
CA MET A 21 -9.24 43.14 15.78
C MET A 21 -10.56 42.35 15.88
N SER A 22 -11.19 42.06 14.74
CA SER A 22 -12.39 41.22 14.71
C SER A 22 -12.04 39.73 14.92
N ILE A 23 -13.02 38.91 15.30
CA ILE A 23 -12.80 37.45 15.45
C ILE A 23 -12.46 36.76 14.11
N THR A 24 -12.98 37.29 12.99
CA THR A 24 -12.68 36.78 11.65
C THR A 24 -11.23 37.07 11.28
N ASP A 25 -10.75 38.29 11.53
CA ASP A 25 -9.36 38.69 11.29
C ASP A 25 -8.40 37.89 12.17
N LEU A 26 -8.78 37.66 13.43
CA LEU A 26 -8.04 36.80 14.35
C LEU A 26 -7.87 35.39 13.79
N PHE A 27 -8.95 34.77 13.30
CA PHE A 27 -8.90 33.41 12.76
C PHE A 27 -8.08 33.34 11.47
N GLY A 28 -8.23 34.31 10.58
CA GLY A 28 -7.43 34.38 9.34
C GLY A 28 -5.93 34.55 9.63
N ALA A 29 -5.58 35.48 10.53
CA ALA A 29 -4.19 35.71 10.88
C ALA A 29 -3.56 34.53 11.64
N ALA A 30 -4.29 33.92 12.58
CA ALA A 30 -3.81 32.74 13.28
C ALA A 30 -3.61 31.53 12.34
N ALA A 31 -4.52 31.32 11.38
CA ALA A 31 -4.39 30.26 10.38
C ALA A 31 -3.13 30.45 9.51
N GLN A 32 -2.85 31.68 9.04
CA GLN A 32 -1.63 31.97 8.30
C GLN A 32 -0.37 31.69 9.14
N LEU A 33 -0.36 32.07 10.43
CA LEU A 33 0.76 31.77 11.32
C LEU A 33 0.97 30.26 11.47
N GLN A 34 -0.10 29.48 11.59
CA GLN A 34 -0.04 28.02 11.68
C GLN A 34 0.48 27.38 10.39
N GLU A 35 0.04 27.83 9.21
CA GLU A 35 0.53 27.34 7.91
C GLU A 35 2.05 27.56 7.73
N HIS A 36 2.59 28.63 8.32
CA HIS A 36 4.02 28.92 8.31
C HIS A 36 4.79 28.26 9.48
N GLY A 37 4.14 27.37 10.25
CA GLY A 37 4.75 26.67 11.39
C GLY A 37 4.97 27.52 12.63
N GLN A 38 4.39 28.72 12.71
CA GLN A 38 4.58 29.68 13.81
C GLN A 38 3.51 29.52 14.90
N LEU A 39 3.44 28.33 15.52
CA LEU A 39 2.42 28.01 16.54
C LEU A 39 2.46 28.94 17.75
N ASP A 40 3.64 29.29 18.25
CA ASP A 40 3.79 30.18 19.42
C ASP A 40 3.25 31.58 19.15
N ALA A 41 3.44 32.10 17.92
CA ALA A 41 2.92 33.40 17.51
C ALA A 41 1.38 33.37 17.42
N ALA A 42 0.81 32.28 16.91
CA ALA A 42 -0.65 32.10 16.88
C ALA A 42 -1.24 32.01 18.30
N ILE A 43 -0.59 31.28 19.20
CA ILE A 43 -0.98 31.17 20.61
C ILE A 43 -0.94 32.55 21.29
N ALA A 44 0.14 33.30 21.09
CA ALA A 44 0.29 34.64 21.64
C ALA A 44 -0.80 35.58 21.10
N LEU A 45 -1.11 35.51 19.81
CA LEU A 45 -2.15 36.30 19.17
C LEU A 45 -3.54 36.02 19.78
N TYR A 46 -3.92 34.75 19.92
CA TYR A 46 -5.18 34.36 20.55
C TYR A 46 -5.30 34.83 22.01
N ARG A 47 -4.23 34.67 22.81
CA ARG A 47 -4.21 35.12 24.21
C ARG A 47 -4.37 36.63 24.30
N LEU A 48 -3.58 37.37 23.51
CA LEU A 48 -3.60 38.83 23.49
C LEU A 48 -4.98 39.37 23.09
N TRP A 49 -5.60 38.76 22.09
CA TRP A 49 -6.96 39.11 21.67
C TRP A 49 -7.99 38.84 22.76
N LEU A 50 -7.93 37.68 23.43
CA LEU A 50 -8.83 37.32 24.53
C LEU A 50 -8.69 38.23 25.75
N ASP A 51 -7.51 38.81 25.97
CA ASP A 51 -7.24 39.72 27.10
C ASP A 51 -7.77 41.14 26.84
N HIS A 52 -7.82 41.58 25.58
CA HIS A 52 -8.16 42.96 25.21
C HIS A 52 -9.53 43.11 24.52
N THR A 53 -10.20 42.01 24.17
CA THR A 53 -11.46 42.02 23.43
C THR A 53 -12.57 41.35 24.24
N VAL A 54 -13.58 42.13 24.65
CA VAL A 54 -14.77 41.61 25.33
C VAL A 54 -15.85 41.29 24.30
N THR A 55 -16.21 40.01 24.15
CA THR A 55 -17.19 39.57 23.15
C THR A 55 -17.90 38.27 23.57
N PRO A 56 -19.20 38.10 23.23
CA PRO A 56 -19.91 36.84 23.45
C PRO A 56 -19.32 35.68 22.62
N LEU A 57 -18.50 35.95 21.61
CA LEU A 57 -17.84 34.93 20.79
C LEU A 57 -16.50 34.44 21.36
N ALA A 58 -16.12 34.88 22.57
CA ALA A 58 -14.85 34.50 23.19
C ALA A 58 -14.69 32.97 23.34
N TYR A 59 -15.79 32.22 23.48
CA TYR A 59 -15.75 30.75 23.54
C TYR A 59 -15.14 30.12 22.28
N ALA A 60 -15.41 30.69 21.09
CA ALA A 60 -14.90 30.18 19.82
C ALA A 60 -13.40 30.46 19.65
N ALA A 61 -12.93 31.63 20.11
CA ALA A 61 -11.50 31.93 20.17
C ALA A 61 -10.77 31.04 21.19
N CYS A 62 -11.36 30.78 22.36
CA CYS A 62 -10.82 29.81 23.33
C CYS A 62 -10.69 28.40 22.70
N PHE A 63 -11.70 27.95 21.95
CA PHE A 63 -11.64 26.64 21.30
C PHE A 63 -10.49 26.52 20.30
N ASN A 64 -10.34 27.49 19.38
CA ASN A 64 -9.24 27.47 18.42
C ASN A 64 -7.87 27.61 19.11
N LEU A 65 -7.79 28.41 20.18
CA LEU A 65 -6.59 28.49 21.02
C LEU A 65 -6.26 27.13 21.65
N ALA A 66 -7.24 26.42 22.22
CA ALA A 66 -7.03 25.10 22.82
C ALA A 66 -6.52 24.07 21.79
N VAL A 67 -7.09 24.07 20.58
CA VAL A 67 -6.61 23.25 19.46
C VAL A 67 -5.16 23.57 19.13
N THR A 68 -4.81 24.86 19.03
CA THR A 68 -3.45 25.32 18.71
C THR A 68 -2.44 24.94 19.80
N VAL A 69 -2.80 25.14 21.07
CA VAL A 69 -1.97 24.81 22.24
C VAL A 69 -1.74 23.30 22.33
N SER A 70 -2.78 22.52 22.05
CA SER A 70 -2.67 21.06 21.97
C SER A 70 -1.76 20.60 20.82
N ALA A 71 -1.83 21.25 19.64
CA ALA A 71 -0.93 21.00 18.52
C ALA A 71 0.54 21.36 18.83
N ALA A 72 0.77 22.35 19.70
CA ALA A 72 2.10 22.71 20.20
C ALA A 72 2.62 21.77 21.30
N GLY A 73 1.83 20.78 21.74
CA GLY A 73 2.22 19.76 22.72
C GLY A 73 1.86 20.07 24.17
N ASP A 74 1.17 21.18 24.46
CA ASP A 74 0.72 21.54 25.81
C ASP A 74 -0.73 21.09 26.08
N ASP A 75 -0.90 19.80 26.35
CA ASP A 75 -2.22 19.21 26.57
C ASP A 75 -2.90 19.67 27.87
N LEU A 76 -2.13 19.98 28.91
CA LEU A 76 -2.68 20.49 30.17
C LEU A 76 -3.20 21.92 30.01
N GLY A 77 -2.46 22.77 29.28
CA GLY A 77 -2.92 24.11 28.91
C GLY A 77 -4.17 24.06 28.03
N ALA A 78 -4.20 23.17 27.05
CA ALA A 78 -5.37 22.98 26.19
C ALA A 78 -6.62 22.57 26.98
N GLU A 79 -6.51 21.65 27.95
CA GLU A 79 -7.63 21.26 28.82
C GLU A 79 -8.23 22.47 29.56
N ALA A 80 -7.40 23.28 30.20
CA ALA A 80 -7.86 24.46 30.93
C ALA A 80 -8.62 25.43 30.02
N ILE A 81 -8.15 25.61 28.79
CA ILE A 81 -8.77 26.49 27.80
C ILE A 81 -10.08 25.89 27.27
N TYR A 82 -10.16 24.58 27.01
CA TYR A 82 -11.44 23.93 26.64
C TYR A 82 -12.49 24.08 27.74
N ARG A 83 -12.12 23.88 29.02
CA ARG A 83 -13.03 24.11 30.15
C ARG A 83 -13.49 25.57 30.24
N ARG A 84 -12.61 26.54 29.96
CA ARG A 84 -12.98 27.95 29.84
C ARG A 84 -13.97 28.20 28.69
N ALA A 85 -13.76 27.59 27.52
CA ALA A 85 -14.68 27.69 26.39
C ALA A 85 -16.09 27.18 26.75
N ILE A 86 -16.17 26.03 27.45
CA ILE A 86 -17.42 25.44 27.92
C ILE A 86 -18.09 26.31 28.99
N ALA A 87 -17.33 26.93 29.89
CA ALA A 87 -17.86 27.85 30.89
C ALA A 87 -18.46 29.13 30.25
N LEU A 88 -17.84 29.63 29.17
CA LEU A 88 -18.32 30.80 28.42
C LEU A 88 -19.58 30.49 27.59
N ASN A 89 -19.67 29.27 27.03
CA ASN A 89 -20.85 28.80 26.33
C ASN A 89 -21.16 27.34 26.70
N PRO A 90 -22.04 27.12 27.69
CA PRO A 90 -22.42 25.78 28.13
C PRO A 90 -23.08 24.92 27.04
N GLY A 91 -23.60 25.50 25.96
CA GLY A 91 -24.17 24.75 24.82
C GLY A 91 -23.16 24.36 23.74
N PHE A 92 -21.88 24.71 23.88
CA PHE A 92 -20.88 24.48 22.82
C PHE A 92 -20.38 23.02 22.81
N VAL A 93 -20.82 22.25 21.82
CA VAL A 93 -20.63 20.79 21.74
C VAL A 93 -19.22 20.43 21.30
N GLU A 94 -18.66 21.17 20.35
CA GLU A 94 -17.34 20.94 19.73
C GLU A 94 -16.22 20.98 20.77
N ALA A 95 -16.30 21.93 21.72
CA ALA A 95 -15.34 22.00 22.83
C ALA A 95 -15.43 20.77 23.75
N ARG A 96 -16.63 20.22 24.00
CA ARG A 96 -16.78 18.99 24.79
C ARG A 96 -16.29 17.75 24.06
N LEU A 97 -16.57 17.66 22.76
CA LEU A 97 -16.07 16.55 21.92
C LEU A 97 -14.55 16.49 21.94
N ASN A 98 -13.90 17.63 21.71
CA ASN A 98 -12.44 17.73 21.71
C ASN A 98 -11.86 17.55 23.12
N LEU A 99 -12.49 18.09 24.16
CA LEU A 99 -12.07 17.87 25.55
C LEU A 99 -12.12 16.39 25.92
N GLY A 100 -13.20 15.67 25.59
CA GLY A 100 -13.29 14.24 25.85
C GLY A 100 -12.19 13.46 25.11
N THR A 101 -11.90 13.82 23.87
CA THR A 101 -10.82 13.20 23.08
C THR A 101 -9.44 13.46 23.71
N LEU A 102 -9.20 14.68 24.17
CA LEU A 102 -7.98 15.06 24.88
C LEU A 102 -7.83 14.31 26.21
N LEU A 103 -8.91 14.21 26.99
CA LEU A 103 -8.93 13.47 28.26
C LEU A 103 -8.65 11.98 28.06
N GLU A 104 -9.18 11.38 26.99
CA GLU A 104 -8.85 10.00 26.64
C GLU A 104 -7.35 9.85 26.31
N ARG A 105 -6.78 10.77 25.50
CA ARG A 105 -5.34 10.79 25.19
C ARG A 105 -4.46 10.95 26.44
N LEU A 106 -4.93 11.72 27.42
CA LEU A 106 -4.32 11.89 28.74
C LEU A 106 -4.58 10.71 29.69
N ASN A 107 -5.13 9.59 29.19
CA ASN A 107 -5.43 8.38 29.96
C ASN A 107 -6.42 8.63 31.13
N ARG A 108 -7.39 9.53 30.94
CA ARG A 108 -8.49 9.85 31.87
C ARG A 108 -9.86 9.44 31.27
N PRO A 109 -10.10 8.14 31.04
CA PRO A 109 -11.26 7.67 30.27
C PRO A 109 -12.60 7.92 30.97
N ASP A 110 -12.67 7.87 32.30
CA ASP A 110 -13.92 8.05 33.02
C ASP A 110 -14.41 9.52 32.93
N GLU A 111 -13.48 10.48 32.91
CA GLU A 111 -13.79 11.90 32.67
C GLU A 111 -14.14 12.18 31.21
N ALA A 112 -13.48 11.51 30.26
CA ALA A 112 -13.85 11.57 28.84
C ALA A 112 -15.31 11.10 28.63
N LEU A 113 -15.67 9.96 29.21
CA LEU A 113 -17.04 9.43 29.16
C LEU A 113 -18.04 10.39 29.82
N ALA A 114 -17.71 10.97 30.99
CA ALA A 114 -18.57 11.96 31.63
C ALA A 114 -18.78 13.19 30.74
N THR A 115 -17.71 13.72 30.16
CA THR A 115 -17.73 14.90 29.27
C THR A 115 -18.60 14.66 28.04
N TRP A 116 -18.49 13.50 27.38
CA TRP A 116 -19.34 13.19 26.23
C TRP A 116 -20.79 12.86 26.62
N ARG A 117 -21.04 12.30 27.81
CA ARG A 117 -22.41 12.08 28.31
C ARG A 117 -23.16 13.38 28.56
N GLU A 118 -22.48 14.44 28.99
CA GLU A 118 -23.10 15.77 29.13
C GLU A 118 -23.73 16.26 27.82
N ILE A 119 -23.11 15.94 26.68
CA ILE A 119 -23.64 16.29 25.35
C ILE A 119 -25.01 15.62 25.11
N LEU A 120 -25.31 14.49 25.75
CA LEU A 120 -26.60 13.81 25.59
C LEU A 120 -27.69 14.35 26.54
N THR A 121 -27.40 15.36 27.36
CA THR A 121 -28.39 15.98 28.25
C THR A 121 -29.26 16.98 27.48
N PRO A 122 -30.54 17.20 27.87
CA PRO A 122 -31.42 18.14 27.18
C PRO A 122 -30.87 19.58 27.07
N ALA A 123 -29.98 19.99 27.98
CA ALA A 123 -29.41 21.33 28.01
C ALA A 123 -28.29 21.55 26.96
N VAL A 124 -27.63 20.48 26.51
CA VAL A 124 -26.46 20.56 25.61
C VAL A 124 -26.70 19.83 24.29
N GLN A 125 -27.65 18.89 24.26
CA GLN A 125 -27.85 18.02 23.11
C GLN A 125 -28.04 18.80 21.82
N PRO A 126 -27.20 18.56 20.79
CA PRO A 126 -27.39 19.20 19.51
C PRO A 126 -28.73 18.76 18.91
N ASP A 127 -29.39 19.67 18.22
CA ASP A 127 -30.52 19.30 17.39
C ASP A 127 -30.07 18.26 16.37
N VAL A 128 -30.66 17.06 16.42
CA VAL A 128 -30.21 15.91 15.63
C VAL A 128 -30.41 16.16 14.13
N SER A 129 -31.39 16.98 13.74
CA SER A 129 -31.66 17.32 12.35
C SER A 129 -30.66 18.36 11.82
N ALA A 130 -30.31 19.35 12.63
CA ALA A 130 -29.39 20.43 12.23
C ALA A 130 -27.91 20.05 12.39
N ASN A 131 -27.57 19.21 13.37
CA ASN A 131 -26.19 18.91 13.77
C ASN A 131 -25.95 17.40 13.92
N ARG A 132 -26.49 16.62 12.96
CA ARG A 132 -26.36 15.16 12.89
C ARG A 132 -24.92 14.64 13.08
N PRO A 133 -23.87 15.22 12.45
CA PRO A 133 -22.50 14.71 12.58
C PRO A 133 -21.96 14.76 14.01
N LEU A 134 -22.18 15.86 14.75
CA LEU A 134 -21.71 16.01 16.14
C LEU A 134 -22.38 15.00 17.08
N TYR A 135 -23.66 14.75 16.86
CA TYR A 135 -24.43 13.77 17.62
C TYR A 135 -23.94 12.34 17.34
N LEU A 136 -23.76 11.97 16.07
CA LEU A 136 -23.20 10.67 15.69
C LEU A 136 -21.79 10.47 16.26
N GLN A 137 -20.92 11.48 16.15
CA GLN A 137 -19.57 11.43 16.71
C GLN A 137 -19.58 11.22 18.23
N THR A 138 -20.49 11.90 18.95
CA THR A 138 -20.67 11.70 20.40
C THR A 138 -21.02 10.24 20.73
N LEU A 139 -22.02 9.68 20.04
CA LEU A 139 -22.47 8.30 20.27
C LEU A 139 -21.39 7.28 19.92
N ASN A 140 -20.67 7.49 18.82
CA ASN A 140 -19.61 6.60 18.36
C ASN A 140 -18.40 6.63 19.31
N ASN A 141 -17.99 7.82 19.80
CA ASN A 141 -16.93 7.96 20.79
C ASN A 141 -17.28 7.29 22.12
N LEU A 142 -18.51 7.50 22.61
CA LEU A 142 -19.02 6.82 23.80
C LEU A 142 -19.03 5.31 23.59
N GLY A 143 -19.65 4.82 22.53
CA GLY A 143 -19.76 3.38 22.26
C GLY A 143 -18.39 2.70 22.17
N ARG A 144 -17.44 3.30 21.46
CA ARG A 144 -16.06 2.78 21.34
C ARG A 144 -15.34 2.73 22.69
N LEU A 145 -15.34 3.83 23.45
CA LEU A 145 -14.62 3.88 24.73
C LEU A 145 -15.29 2.96 25.77
N LEU A 146 -16.63 2.88 25.78
CA LEU A 146 -17.36 1.93 26.62
C LEU A 146 -17.02 0.48 26.27
N GLU A 147 -16.89 0.14 24.99
CA GLU A 147 -16.44 -1.19 24.57
C GLU A 147 -15.01 -1.49 25.06
N ILE A 148 -14.07 -0.55 24.89
CA ILE A 148 -12.67 -0.70 25.38
C ILE A 148 -12.65 -0.91 26.90
N ARG A 149 -13.53 -0.21 27.62
CA ARG A 149 -13.72 -0.34 29.08
C ARG A 149 -14.57 -1.55 29.47
N LYS A 150 -15.00 -2.36 28.51
CA LYS A 150 -15.78 -3.59 28.68
C LYS A 150 -17.15 -3.38 29.33
N GLN A 151 -17.71 -2.17 29.18
CA GLN A 151 -19.08 -1.82 29.58
C GLN A 151 -20.03 -2.13 28.42
N TYR A 152 -20.15 -3.42 28.08
CA TYR A 152 -20.76 -3.85 26.81
C TYR A 152 -22.24 -3.44 26.63
N PRO A 153 -23.14 -3.54 27.63
CA PRO A 153 -24.53 -3.12 27.44
C PRO A 153 -24.66 -1.63 27.14
N ALA A 154 -23.87 -0.81 27.83
CA ALA A 154 -23.83 0.64 27.61
C ALA A 154 -23.23 0.98 26.24
N ALA A 155 -22.17 0.27 25.83
CA ALA A 155 -21.57 0.43 24.51
C ALA A 155 -22.57 0.09 23.40
N GLU A 156 -23.24 -1.07 23.51
CA GLU A 156 -24.26 -1.52 22.56
C GLU A 156 -25.40 -0.51 22.45
N ALA A 157 -25.91 0.00 23.57
CA ALA A 157 -26.98 0.99 23.57
C ALA A 157 -26.59 2.29 22.83
N MET A 158 -25.34 2.76 22.98
CA MET A 158 -24.86 3.95 22.27
C MET A 158 -24.71 3.70 20.77
N LEU A 159 -24.13 2.56 20.39
CA LEU A 159 -23.98 2.20 18.97
C LEU A 159 -25.33 1.93 18.29
N ALA A 160 -26.29 1.30 19.00
CA ALA A 160 -27.65 1.12 18.51
C ALA A 160 -28.35 2.47 18.29
N ARG A 161 -28.20 3.43 19.22
CA ARG A 161 -28.72 4.79 19.06
C ARG A 161 -28.07 5.49 17.85
N SER A 162 -26.78 5.26 17.61
CA SER A 162 -26.08 5.77 16.43
C SER A 162 -26.63 5.18 15.13
N LEU A 163 -26.80 3.86 15.05
CA LEU A 163 -27.34 3.15 13.87
C LEU A 163 -28.82 3.44 13.59
N ARG A 164 -29.58 3.86 14.60
CA ARG A 164 -30.94 4.41 14.41
C ARG A 164 -30.95 5.77 13.74
N VAL A 165 -29.93 6.58 13.99
CA VAL A 165 -29.77 7.87 13.31
C VAL A 165 -29.20 7.68 11.92
N ASP A 166 -28.16 6.87 11.76
CA ASP A 166 -27.57 6.56 10.46
C ASP A 166 -27.26 5.06 10.32
N PRO A 167 -28.07 4.31 9.55
CA PRO A 167 -27.89 2.87 9.39
C PRO A 167 -26.72 2.50 8.46
N GLN A 168 -26.13 3.45 7.72
CA GLN A 168 -25.06 3.18 6.73
C GLN A 168 -23.65 3.25 7.33
N GLN A 169 -23.51 3.11 8.66
CA GLN A 169 -22.23 3.15 9.35
C GLN A 169 -21.61 1.75 9.50
N ALA A 170 -20.95 1.23 8.47
CA ALA A 170 -20.38 -0.12 8.46
C ALA A 170 -19.45 -0.43 9.65
N ASN A 171 -18.56 0.51 10.00
CA ASN A 171 -17.66 0.37 11.16
C ASN A 171 -18.45 0.23 12.47
N VAL A 172 -19.50 1.05 12.66
CA VAL A 172 -20.35 0.98 13.85
C VAL A 172 -21.11 -0.35 13.90
N MET A 173 -21.62 -0.82 12.75
CA MET A 173 -22.29 -2.11 12.64
C MET A 173 -21.37 -3.28 13.03
N THR A 174 -20.11 -3.24 12.61
CA THR A 174 -19.08 -4.23 12.99
C THR A 174 -18.96 -4.36 14.51
N HIS A 175 -18.85 -3.21 15.20
CA HIS A 175 -18.73 -3.20 16.65
C HIS A 175 -20.02 -3.65 17.34
N TRP A 176 -21.17 -3.17 16.87
CA TRP A 176 -22.47 -3.49 17.46
C TRP A 176 -22.81 -4.98 17.38
N VAL A 177 -22.63 -5.61 16.21
CA VAL A 177 -22.86 -7.06 16.03
C VAL A 177 -21.93 -7.87 16.95
N HIS A 178 -20.65 -7.52 16.99
CA HIS A 178 -19.67 -8.27 17.76
C HIS A 178 -19.86 -8.10 19.28
N LEU A 179 -20.34 -6.94 19.75
CA LEU A 179 -20.76 -6.74 21.14
C LEU A 179 -21.89 -7.69 21.53
N ARG A 180 -22.91 -7.87 20.68
CA ARG A 180 -24.00 -8.82 20.95
C ARG A 180 -23.50 -10.26 21.00
N GLN A 181 -22.59 -10.64 20.09
CA GLN A 181 -21.91 -11.95 20.15
C GLN A 181 -21.13 -12.14 21.46
N LYS A 182 -20.30 -11.17 21.88
CA LYS A 182 -19.52 -11.23 23.12
C LYS A 182 -20.40 -11.38 24.37
N GLN A 183 -21.60 -10.80 24.33
CA GLN A 183 -22.58 -10.83 25.41
C GLN A 183 -23.49 -12.06 25.40
N CYS A 184 -23.41 -12.91 24.37
CA CYS A 184 -24.41 -13.95 24.11
C CYS A 184 -25.84 -13.38 24.08
N GLU A 185 -26.00 -12.17 23.53
CA GLU A 185 -27.30 -11.53 23.38
C GLU A 185 -27.93 -12.01 22.08
N TRP A 186 -28.88 -12.96 22.19
CA TRP A 186 -29.49 -13.65 21.06
C TRP A 186 -30.98 -13.31 20.88
N PRO A 187 -31.48 -13.21 19.63
CA PRO A 187 -30.75 -13.28 18.37
C PRO A 187 -29.75 -12.13 18.17
N VAL A 188 -28.61 -12.40 17.54
CA VAL A 188 -27.55 -11.37 17.35
C VAL A 188 -28.03 -10.22 16.47
N TYR A 189 -28.79 -10.53 15.40
CA TYR A 189 -29.23 -9.56 14.39
C TYR A 189 -30.65 -9.02 14.65
N SER A 190 -30.97 -8.64 15.90
CA SER A 190 -32.26 -8.07 16.30
C SER A 190 -32.10 -6.79 17.16
N GLY A 191 -33.16 -5.98 17.30
CA GLY A 191 -33.13 -4.72 18.05
C GLY A 191 -32.85 -3.46 17.23
N LEU A 192 -32.75 -3.63 15.90
CA LEU A 192 -32.63 -2.57 14.88
C LEU A 192 -33.56 -2.91 13.70
N GLU A 193 -34.87 -2.99 13.95
CA GLU A 193 -35.88 -3.50 13.00
C GLU A 193 -35.96 -2.67 11.69
N HIS A 194 -35.46 -1.43 11.70
CA HIS A 194 -35.36 -0.57 10.52
C HIS A 194 -34.16 -0.90 9.63
N ILE A 195 -33.28 -1.82 10.03
CA ILE A 195 -32.12 -2.30 9.27
C ILE A 195 -32.33 -3.78 8.95
N SER A 196 -32.17 -4.17 7.68
CA SER A 196 -32.33 -5.56 7.29
C SER A 196 -31.21 -6.44 7.84
N THR A 197 -31.52 -7.71 8.13
CA THR A 197 -30.52 -8.72 8.55
C THR A 197 -29.37 -8.82 7.56
N ALA A 198 -29.65 -8.75 6.26
CA ALA A 198 -28.63 -8.74 5.22
C ALA A 198 -27.63 -7.57 5.41
N THR A 199 -28.14 -6.35 5.66
CA THR A 199 -27.29 -5.18 5.92
C THR A 199 -26.45 -5.34 7.20
N MET A 200 -27.01 -5.95 8.26
CA MET A 200 -26.27 -6.22 9.49
C MET A 200 -25.17 -7.28 9.28
N MET A 201 -25.46 -8.34 8.52
CA MET A 201 -24.47 -9.34 8.10
C MET A 201 -23.38 -8.71 7.24
N ASP A 202 -23.74 -7.79 6.35
CA ASP A 202 -22.78 -7.01 5.56
C ASP A 202 -21.95 -6.05 6.42
N GLY A 203 -22.45 -5.60 7.57
CA GLY A 203 -21.64 -4.85 8.53
C GLY A 203 -20.80 -5.71 9.45
N THR A 204 -20.85 -7.05 9.37
CA THR A 204 -20.12 -7.95 10.27
C THR A 204 -18.65 -8.09 9.86
N SER A 205 -17.73 -7.92 10.83
CA SER A 205 -16.28 -8.05 10.57
C SER A 205 -15.87 -9.49 10.23
N ALA A 206 -14.71 -9.65 9.58
CA ALA A 206 -14.17 -10.97 9.23
C ALA A 206 -14.04 -11.91 10.44
N LEU A 207 -13.57 -11.43 11.60
CA LEU A 207 -13.44 -12.23 12.81
C LEU A 207 -14.82 -12.62 13.40
N ALA A 208 -15.75 -11.66 13.48
CA ALA A 208 -17.11 -11.91 13.97
C ALA A 208 -17.88 -12.88 13.05
N MET A 209 -17.59 -12.84 11.74
CA MET A 209 -18.20 -13.70 10.74
C MET A 209 -17.84 -15.18 10.94
N LEU A 210 -16.68 -15.49 11.51
CA LEU A 210 -16.28 -16.88 11.81
C LEU A 210 -17.25 -17.59 12.76
N SER A 211 -17.85 -16.85 13.70
CA SER A 211 -18.92 -17.38 14.56
C SER A 211 -20.30 -17.26 13.94
N ALA A 212 -20.51 -16.26 13.07
CA ALA A 212 -21.83 -15.95 12.55
C ALA A 212 -22.25 -16.82 11.37
N SER A 213 -21.29 -17.41 10.64
CA SER A 213 -21.57 -18.21 9.46
C SER A 213 -20.64 -19.40 9.32
N ALA A 214 -21.26 -20.54 9.00
CA ALA A 214 -20.57 -21.77 8.60
C ALA A 214 -20.34 -21.83 7.07
N ASP A 215 -20.71 -20.79 6.31
CA ASP A 215 -20.53 -20.72 4.86
C ASP A 215 -19.15 -20.11 4.52
N PRO A 216 -18.23 -20.88 3.88
CA PRO A 216 -16.93 -20.36 3.46
C PRO A 216 -17.03 -19.13 2.55
N ALA A 217 -18.07 -19.03 1.71
CA ALA A 217 -18.25 -17.90 0.80
C ALA A 217 -18.55 -16.60 1.56
N GLN A 218 -19.34 -16.67 2.63
CA GLN A 218 -19.63 -15.52 3.49
C GLN A 218 -18.40 -15.08 4.29
N GLN A 219 -17.59 -16.03 4.77
CA GLN A 219 -16.32 -15.72 5.45
C GLN A 219 -15.34 -15.05 4.47
N LEU A 220 -15.21 -15.56 3.24
CA LEU A 220 -14.37 -14.94 2.20
C LEU A 220 -14.89 -13.55 1.79
N ALA A 221 -16.20 -13.36 1.70
CA ALA A 221 -16.79 -12.05 1.39
C ALA A 221 -16.46 -11.01 2.47
N ALA A 222 -16.56 -11.39 3.75
CA ALA A 222 -16.19 -10.52 4.86
C ALA A 222 -14.69 -10.18 4.85
N ALA A 223 -13.83 -11.14 4.52
CA ALA A 223 -12.40 -10.93 4.34
C ALA A 223 -12.10 -9.96 3.18
N ARG A 224 -12.69 -10.17 2.00
CA ARG A 224 -12.52 -9.29 0.84
C ARG A 224 -13.02 -7.87 1.09
N ARG A 225 -14.11 -7.70 1.83
CA ARG A 225 -14.59 -6.37 2.24
C ARG A 225 -13.55 -5.64 3.09
N PHE A 226 -13.00 -6.33 4.10
CA PHE A 226 -11.90 -5.76 4.90
C PHE A 226 -10.72 -5.33 4.02
N VAL A 227 -10.34 -6.16 3.04
CA VAL A 227 -9.25 -5.85 2.10
C VAL A 227 -9.58 -4.61 1.27
N ASN A 228 -10.76 -4.56 0.65
CA ASN A 228 -11.18 -3.45 -0.19
C ASN A 228 -11.25 -2.11 0.58
N GLU A 229 -11.61 -2.14 1.86
CA GLU A 229 -11.74 -0.95 2.69
C GLU A 229 -10.40 -0.47 3.29
N LYS A 230 -9.50 -1.40 3.64
CA LYS A 230 -8.35 -1.10 4.51
C LYS A 230 -6.99 -1.38 3.90
N VAL A 231 -6.93 -2.00 2.72
CA VAL A 231 -5.67 -2.39 2.07
C VAL A 231 -5.48 -1.61 0.78
N ASN A 232 -4.36 -0.90 0.68
CA ASN A 232 -3.91 -0.31 -0.58
C ASN A 232 -3.28 -1.39 -1.46
N ALA A 233 -4.07 -2.02 -2.32
CA ALA A 233 -3.60 -3.04 -3.26
C ALA A 233 -2.84 -2.45 -4.47
N ALA A 234 -2.88 -1.14 -4.69
CA ALA A 234 -2.25 -0.47 -5.84
C ALA A 234 -0.79 -0.06 -5.55
N VAL A 235 -0.02 -0.95 -4.92
CA VAL A 235 1.39 -0.71 -4.58
C VAL A 235 2.31 -1.62 -5.40
N ALA A 236 3.46 -1.08 -5.82
CA ALA A 236 4.45 -1.87 -6.54
C ALA A 236 5.14 -2.88 -5.58
N PRO A 237 5.29 -4.16 -5.98
CA PRO A 237 5.94 -5.15 -5.13
C PRO A 237 7.44 -4.86 -4.99
N LEU A 238 7.97 -4.99 -3.77
CA LEU A 238 9.39 -4.79 -3.45
C LEU A 238 10.28 -5.99 -3.83
N THR A 239 9.66 -7.15 -4.06
CA THR A 239 10.32 -8.39 -4.48
C THR A 239 9.73 -8.95 -5.78
N GLY A 240 10.55 -9.72 -6.51
CA GLY A 240 10.19 -10.28 -7.82
C GLY A 240 9.98 -11.81 -7.79
N ALA A 241 10.29 -12.46 -8.91
CA ALA A 241 10.10 -13.91 -9.08
C ALA A 241 11.13 -14.77 -8.34
N TYR A 242 12.23 -14.19 -7.85
CA TYR A 242 13.37 -14.91 -7.27
C TYR A 242 13.53 -14.63 -5.78
N GLY A 243 14.10 -15.60 -5.07
CA GLY A 243 14.51 -15.48 -3.67
C GLY A 243 15.97 -15.06 -3.53
N TYR A 244 16.57 -15.38 -2.37
CA TYR A 244 17.96 -15.07 -2.08
C TYR A 244 18.82 -16.34 -1.98
N ALA A 245 20.14 -16.19 -2.08
CA ALA A 245 21.10 -17.31 -2.04
C ALA A 245 21.78 -17.42 -0.67
N HIS A 246 20.99 -17.37 0.41
CA HIS A 246 21.54 -17.41 1.76
C HIS A 246 21.98 -18.83 2.15
N PRO A 247 23.10 -19.00 2.89
CA PRO A 247 23.49 -20.30 3.44
C PRO A 247 22.46 -20.88 4.42
N ARG A 248 21.74 -20.00 5.12
CA ARG A 248 20.64 -20.33 6.03
C ARG A 248 19.40 -19.59 5.58
N LEU A 249 18.25 -20.27 5.60
CA LEU A 249 16.96 -19.69 5.24
C LEU A 249 16.55 -18.62 6.27
N ARG A 250 16.28 -17.39 5.83
CA ARG A 250 15.82 -16.30 6.70
C ARG A 250 14.31 -16.31 6.82
N ILE A 251 13.81 -16.59 8.02
CA ILE A 251 12.37 -16.65 8.32
C ILE A 251 12.01 -15.43 9.17
N GLY A 252 11.08 -14.60 8.70
CA GLY A 252 10.56 -13.45 9.43
C GLY A 252 9.16 -13.71 9.97
N TYR A 253 8.94 -13.46 11.25
CA TYR A 253 7.62 -13.50 11.89
C TYR A 253 7.09 -12.08 12.13
N LEU A 254 5.92 -11.77 11.59
CA LEU A 254 5.28 -10.45 11.65
C LEU A 254 4.10 -10.49 12.63
N SER A 255 4.17 -9.73 13.74
CA SER A 255 3.08 -9.75 14.74
C SER A 255 3.07 -8.56 15.71
N SER A 256 1.86 -8.19 16.16
CA SER A 256 1.62 -7.38 17.36
C SER A 256 1.57 -8.20 18.65
N ASP A 257 1.70 -9.52 18.57
CA ASP A 257 1.31 -10.40 19.66
C ASP A 257 2.48 -11.15 20.33
N PHE A 258 3.70 -10.65 20.16
CA PHE A 258 4.89 -11.07 20.92
C PHE A 258 4.85 -10.56 22.38
N CYS A 259 3.70 -10.69 23.03
CA CYS A 259 3.40 -10.30 24.39
C CYS A 259 2.57 -11.40 25.07
N SER A 260 1.98 -11.15 26.24
CA SER A 260 1.04 -12.09 26.89
C SER A 260 -0.25 -12.24 26.08
N HIS A 261 -0.17 -13.02 25.01
CA HIS A 261 -1.22 -13.29 24.03
C HIS A 261 -1.17 -14.77 23.57
N ALA A 262 -2.30 -15.29 23.06
CA ALA A 262 -2.44 -16.69 22.65
C ALA A 262 -1.38 -17.11 21.61
N VAL A 263 -1.04 -16.23 20.66
CA VAL A 263 0.02 -16.49 19.65
C VAL A 263 1.35 -16.79 20.34
N SER A 264 1.81 -15.97 21.29
CA SER A 264 3.07 -16.21 22.01
C SER A 264 3.00 -17.44 22.92
N ILE A 265 1.85 -17.70 23.54
CA ILE A 265 1.65 -18.89 24.38
C ILE A 265 1.83 -20.18 23.57
N LEU A 266 1.42 -20.19 22.29
CA LEU A 266 1.63 -21.34 21.41
C LEU A 266 3.02 -21.38 20.80
N THR A 267 3.57 -20.22 20.42
CA THR A 267 4.75 -20.14 19.53
C THR A 267 6.08 -19.91 20.25
N ALA A 268 6.12 -19.64 21.55
CA ALA A 268 7.40 -19.37 22.23
C ALA A 268 8.46 -20.48 22.02
N GLU A 269 8.06 -21.75 22.15
CA GLU A 269 8.95 -22.89 21.91
C GLU A 269 9.29 -23.08 20.42
N LEU A 270 8.42 -22.63 19.49
CA LEU A 270 8.70 -22.69 18.05
C LEU A 270 10.00 -21.97 17.72
N TYR A 271 10.12 -20.73 18.20
CA TYR A 271 11.27 -19.89 17.94
C TYR A 271 12.54 -20.47 18.57
N GLU A 272 12.43 -21.06 19.77
CA GLU A 272 13.54 -21.69 20.49
C GLU A 272 14.08 -22.93 19.77
N LEU A 273 13.21 -23.67 19.09
CA LEU A 273 13.53 -24.98 18.50
C LEU A 273 14.03 -24.95 17.07
N HIS A 274 13.88 -23.82 16.37
CA HIS A 274 14.39 -23.67 15.00
C HIS A 274 15.88 -24.05 14.89
N ASP A 275 16.24 -24.86 13.91
CA ASP A 275 17.61 -25.33 13.70
C ASP A 275 18.48 -24.20 13.15
N ARG A 276 19.19 -23.49 14.04
CA ARG A 276 20.04 -22.35 13.68
C ARG A 276 21.22 -22.69 12.77
N SER A 277 21.50 -23.98 12.53
CA SER A 277 22.46 -24.39 11.50
C SER A 277 21.89 -24.26 10.07
N LYS A 278 20.55 -24.24 9.94
CA LYS A 278 19.82 -24.19 8.66
C LYS A 278 19.00 -22.92 8.47
N VAL A 279 18.53 -22.31 9.56
CA VAL A 279 17.66 -21.13 9.50
C VAL A 279 18.20 -19.98 10.35
N GLU A 280 17.76 -18.77 10.03
CA GLU A 280 17.97 -17.56 10.80
C GLU A 280 16.60 -16.91 11.05
N VAL A 281 16.28 -16.59 12.31
CA VAL A 281 14.93 -16.23 12.75
C VAL A 281 14.83 -14.75 13.10
N TYR A 282 13.93 -14.06 12.42
CA TYR A 282 13.64 -12.64 12.59
C TYR A 282 12.23 -12.44 13.16
N ALA A 283 12.08 -11.44 14.02
CA ALA A 283 10.78 -10.93 14.43
C ALA A 283 10.63 -9.45 14.04
N PHE A 284 9.52 -9.13 13.41
CA PHE A 284 9.10 -7.75 13.11
C PHE A 284 7.87 -7.43 13.94
N SER A 285 8.05 -6.59 14.96
CA SER A 285 7.08 -6.43 16.04
C SER A 285 6.62 -5.00 16.24
N TRP A 286 5.31 -4.85 16.41
CA TRP A 286 4.68 -3.64 16.97
C TRP A 286 3.88 -3.98 18.24
N SER A 287 4.30 -5.04 18.93
CA SER A 287 3.71 -5.44 20.20
C SER A 287 3.89 -4.39 21.28
N ARG A 288 2.88 -4.25 22.13
CA ARG A 288 3.00 -3.49 23.37
C ARG A 288 4.10 -4.08 24.26
N GLU A 289 4.78 -3.20 24.99
CA GLU A 289 5.70 -3.60 26.05
C GLU A 289 4.91 -3.91 27.33
N ASP A 290 4.62 -5.19 27.56
CA ASP A 290 3.86 -5.63 28.75
C ASP A 290 4.75 -6.25 29.85
N HIS A 291 6.06 -6.31 29.61
CA HIS A 291 7.07 -6.88 30.52
C HIS A 291 6.78 -8.32 30.99
N SER A 292 5.97 -9.06 30.23
CA SER A 292 5.60 -10.43 30.60
C SER A 292 6.78 -11.40 30.43
N PRO A 293 6.86 -12.47 31.26
CA PRO A 293 7.91 -13.49 31.10
C PRO A 293 7.91 -14.15 29.72
N ILE A 294 6.73 -14.34 29.12
CA ILE A 294 6.60 -14.94 27.79
C ILE A 294 7.18 -14.03 26.71
N ARG A 295 7.00 -12.71 26.81
CA ARG A 295 7.63 -11.74 25.92
C ARG A 295 9.15 -11.84 26.00
N ALA A 296 9.71 -11.82 27.21
CA ALA A 296 11.14 -11.94 27.41
C ALA A 296 11.70 -13.24 26.78
N ARG A 297 10.96 -14.34 26.90
CA ARG A 297 11.30 -15.63 26.27
C ARG A 297 11.26 -15.55 24.73
N VAL A 298 10.19 -15.00 24.15
CA VAL A 298 10.06 -14.82 22.70
C VAL A 298 11.19 -13.94 22.16
N VAL A 299 11.46 -12.78 22.76
CA VAL A 299 12.54 -11.87 22.34
C VAL A 299 13.90 -12.57 22.38
N LYS A 300 14.18 -13.30 23.47
CA LYS A 300 15.43 -14.05 23.64
C LYS A 300 15.58 -15.18 22.60
N ALA A 301 14.47 -15.75 22.13
CA ALA A 301 14.47 -16.83 21.16
C ALA A 301 14.69 -16.36 19.71
N MET A 302 14.59 -15.06 19.42
CA MET A 302 14.84 -14.53 18.07
C MET A 302 16.33 -14.26 17.85
N ASP A 303 16.86 -14.55 16.66
CA ASP A 303 18.21 -14.11 16.31
C ASP A 303 18.22 -12.58 16.11
N HIS A 304 17.11 -12.05 15.57
CA HIS A 304 16.91 -10.62 15.35
C HIS A 304 15.50 -10.21 15.77
N TYR A 305 15.40 -9.24 16.69
CA TYR A 305 14.12 -8.70 17.14
C TYR A 305 14.01 -7.21 16.78
N ILE A 306 13.18 -6.90 15.79
CA ILE A 306 13.10 -5.57 15.17
C ILE A 306 11.74 -4.93 15.52
N ARG A 307 11.80 -3.77 16.15
CA ARG A 307 10.63 -2.96 16.48
C ARG A 307 10.23 -2.11 15.28
N ILE A 308 8.96 -2.19 14.90
CA ILE A 308 8.37 -1.49 13.74
C ILE A 308 7.14 -0.64 14.11
N ASP A 309 6.79 -0.53 15.38
CA ASP A 309 5.66 0.26 15.89
C ASP A 309 5.75 1.76 15.54
N ALA A 310 6.96 2.32 15.49
CA ALA A 310 7.18 3.71 15.08
C ALA A 310 7.30 3.91 13.56
N MET A 311 7.28 2.83 12.78
CA MET A 311 7.43 2.88 11.32
C MET A 311 6.05 2.90 10.64
N SER A 312 5.91 3.64 9.54
CA SER A 312 4.78 3.46 8.61
C SER A 312 4.80 2.06 7.98
N ASP A 313 3.68 1.63 7.37
CA ASP A 313 3.60 0.30 6.74
C ASP A 313 4.62 0.14 5.59
N GLU A 314 4.85 1.20 4.80
CA GLU A 314 5.88 1.19 3.75
C GLU A 314 7.29 1.11 4.33
N GLN A 315 7.58 1.88 5.39
CA GLN A 315 8.88 1.85 6.06
C GLN A 315 9.16 0.47 6.66
N ALA A 316 8.17 -0.14 7.29
CA ALA A 316 8.27 -1.51 7.81
C ALA A 316 8.52 -2.53 6.68
N ALA A 317 7.81 -2.42 5.55
CA ALA A 317 8.04 -3.28 4.38
C ALA A 317 9.46 -3.12 3.81
N ARG A 318 9.96 -1.89 3.67
CA ARG A 318 11.35 -1.63 3.22
C ARG A 318 12.38 -2.15 4.22
N CYS A 319 12.11 -2.06 5.51
CA CYS A 319 12.95 -2.65 6.56
C CYS A 319 13.04 -4.16 6.39
N ILE A 320 11.89 -4.87 6.28
CA ILE A 320 11.84 -6.31 6.03
C ILE A 320 12.63 -6.69 4.76
N ARG A 321 12.44 -5.94 3.66
CA ARG A 321 13.16 -6.16 2.40
C ARG A 321 14.68 -6.01 2.56
N THR A 322 15.14 -5.04 3.35
CA THR A 322 16.58 -4.79 3.59
C THR A 322 17.24 -5.94 4.36
N HIS A 323 16.49 -6.66 5.18
CA HIS A 323 16.96 -7.88 5.85
C HIS A 323 16.94 -9.13 4.96
N GLU A 324 16.51 -8.99 3.71
CA GLU A 324 16.47 -10.07 2.71
C GLU A 324 15.74 -11.32 3.23
N ILE A 325 14.58 -11.12 3.85
CA ILE A 325 13.77 -12.23 4.40
C ILE A 325 13.27 -13.13 3.27
N ASP A 326 13.62 -14.43 3.30
CA ASP A 326 13.18 -15.41 2.30
C ASP A 326 11.69 -15.72 2.43
N ILE A 327 11.25 -15.94 3.67
CA ILE A 327 9.86 -16.30 4.01
C ILE A 327 9.36 -15.38 5.12
N LEU A 328 8.31 -14.61 4.83
CA LEU A 328 7.61 -13.80 5.82
C LEU A 328 6.32 -14.50 6.26
N VAL A 329 6.18 -14.75 7.55
CA VAL A 329 5.03 -15.38 8.19
C VAL A 329 4.22 -14.31 8.92
N ASP A 330 3.03 -14.02 8.40
CA ASP A 330 2.02 -13.21 9.06
C ASP A 330 1.33 -14.02 10.15
N LEU A 331 1.49 -13.59 11.41
CA LEU A 331 0.85 -14.19 12.57
C LEU A 331 -0.39 -13.42 13.03
N HIS A 332 -0.89 -12.49 12.21
CA HIS A 332 -1.95 -11.58 12.60
C HIS A 332 -3.24 -11.81 11.80
N GLY A 333 -3.15 -11.87 10.46
CA GLY A 333 -4.31 -11.96 9.56
C GLY A 333 -5.24 -10.75 9.69
N LEU A 334 -6.56 -11.00 9.81
CA LEU A 334 -7.59 -9.94 9.84
C LEU A 334 -8.12 -9.61 11.25
N THR A 335 -7.26 -9.68 12.25
CA THR A 335 -7.61 -9.40 13.65
C THR A 335 -7.29 -7.95 14.05
N LEU A 336 -7.69 -7.53 15.27
CA LEU A 336 -7.51 -6.16 15.76
C LEU A 336 -6.03 -5.79 15.87
N GLY A 337 -5.62 -4.69 15.21
CA GLY A 337 -4.22 -4.23 15.22
C GLY A 337 -3.40 -4.69 14.02
N ALA A 338 -4.01 -5.41 13.07
CA ALA A 338 -3.36 -5.91 11.87
C ALA A 338 -2.78 -4.78 11.02
N ARG A 339 -1.62 -5.03 10.41
CA ARG A 339 -0.93 -4.11 9.47
C ARG A 339 -0.80 -4.74 8.07
N PRO A 340 -1.94 -5.02 7.40
CA PRO A 340 -1.96 -5.79 6.15
C PRO A 340 -1.24 -5.10 4.98
N ASN A 341 -1.12 -3.76 4.98
CA ASN A 341 -0.43 -3.06 3.89
C ASN A 341 1.06 -3.41 3.82
N ILE A 342 1.68 -3.83 4.93
CA ILE A 342 3.07 -4.31 4.91
C ILE A 342 3.21 -5.48 3.93
N LEU A 343 2.25 -6.41 3.95
CA LEU A 343 2.23 -7.59 3.09
C LEU A 343 1.89 -7.24 1.63
N ALA A 344 1.06 -6.21 1.40
CA ALA A 344 0.72 -5.74 0.06
C ALA A 344 1.95 -5.25 -0.72
N PHE A 345 2.94 -4.65 -0.04
CA PHE A 345 4.23 -4.26 -0.65
C PHE A 345 5.11 -5.45 -1.04
N ARG A 346 4.74 -6.69 -0.71
CA ARG A 346 5.52 -7.91 -0.97
C ARG A 346 7.00 -7.79 -0.58
N PRO A 347 7.34 -7.43 0.68
CA PRO A 347 8.72 -7.27 1.13
C PRO A 347 9.55 -8.56 1.16
N ALA A 348 8.90 -9.73 1.17
CA ALA A 348 9.56 -11.04 1.05
C ALA A 348 9.11 -11.80 -0.22
N PRO A 349 9.99 -12.59 -0.86
CA PRO A 349 9.66 -13.38 -2.05
C PRO A 349 8.52 -14.37 -1.82
N VAL A 350 8.44 -14.95 -0.62
CA VAL A 350 7.38 -15.85 -0.18
C VAL A 350 6.73 -15.26 1.07
N GLN A 351 5.41 -15.15 1.06
CA GLN A 351 4.64 -14.68 2.22
C GLN A 351 3.56 -15.70 2.56
N MET A 352 3.33 -15.95 3.84
CA MET A 352 2.30 -16.89 4.29
C MET A 352 1.60 -16.39 5.54
N THR A 353 0.34 -16.78 5.73
CA THR A 353 -0.41 -16.54 6.95
C THR A 353 -0.43 -17.79 7.81
N TYR A 354 -0.29 -17.61 9.13
CA TYR A 354 -0.28 -18.70 10.08
C TYR A 354 -0.87 -18.29 11.43
N LEU A 355 -1.77 -19.13 11.97
CA LEU A 355 -2.26 -19.15 13.36
C LEU A 355 -3.15 -17.98 13.79
N GLY A 356 -2.80 -16.73 13.46
CA GLY A 356 -3.46 -15.52 13.97
C GLY A 356 -4.93 -15.37 13.58
N PHE A 357 -5.24 -15.66 12.32
CA PHE A 357 -6.62 -15.62 11.80
C PHE A 357 -7.01 -16.99 11.24
N PRO A 358 -7.99 -17.69 11.84
CA PRO A 358 -8.35 -19.05 11.46
C PRO A 358 -9.34 -19.07 10.28
N GLY A 359 -8.91 -18.52 9.13
CA GLY A 359 -9.69 -18.44 7.90
C GLY A 359 -8.88 -17.85 6.74
N THR A 360 -9.50 -17.78 5.56
CA THR A 360 -8.93 -17.07 4.39
C THR A 360 -8.80 -15.57 4.69
N THR A 361 -7.64 -14.97 4.44
CA THR A 361 -7.43 -13.54 4.70
C THR A 361 -7.85 -12.67 3.52
N GLY A 362 -7.94 -13.22 2.31
CA GLY A 362 -8.19 -12.44 1.10
C GLY A 362 -7.06 -11.46 0.76
N LEU A 363 -5.96 -11.46 1.50
CA LEU A 363 -4.93 -10.42 1.42
C LEU A 363 -4.13 -10.53 0.12
N PRO A 364 -3.95 -9.42 -0.62
CA PRO A 364 -3.10 -9.41 -1.79
C PRO A 364 -1.65 -9.64 -1.35
N GLY A 365 -0.97 -10.56 -2.03
CA GLY A 365 0.44 -10.82 -1.79
C GLY A 365 0.73 -11.95 -0.78
N VAL A 366 -0.28 -12.54 -0.13
CA VAL A 366 -0.07 -13.73 0.71
C VAL A 366 -0.18 -14.99 -0.17
N ASP A 367 0.90 -15.78 -0.23
CA ASP A 367 0.97 -16.92 -1.15
C ASP A 367 0.39 -18.19 -0.54
N TYR A 368 0.60 -18.40 0.76
CA TYR A 368 0.25 -19.65 1.45
C TYR A 368 -0.50 -19.43 2.77
N VAL A 369 -1.35 -20.40 3.12
CA VAL A 369 -1.90 -20.57 4.48
C VAL A 369 -1.37 -21.88 5.04
N LEU A 370 -0.74 -21.85 6.21
CA LEU A 370 -0.24 -23.07 6.84
C LEU A 370 -1.41 -23.89 7.41
N ALA A 371 -1.53 -25.15 6.99
CA ALA A 371 -2.67 -26.01 7.29
C ALA A 371 -2.26 -27.49 7.41
N ASP A 372 -3.22 -28.36 7.62
CA ASP A 372 -3.13 -29.81 7.44
C ASP A 372 -4.32 -30.30 6.59
N GLU A 373 -4.26 -31.54 6.11
CA GLU A 373 -5.26 -32.09 5.19
C GLU A 373 -6.64 -32.27 5.83
N PHE A 374 -6.74 -32.37 7.16
CA PHE A 374 -8.04 -32.40 7.81
C PHE A 374 -8.66 -31.00 7.87
N LEU A 375 -7.84 -30.01 8.20
CA LEU A 375 -8.25 -28.63 8.44
C LEU A 375 -8.71 -27.93 7.16
N ILE A 376 -7.94 -28.04 6.08
CA ILE A 376 -8.32 -27.59 4.73
C ILE A 376 -8.20 -28.79 3.79
N PRO A 377 -9.21 -29.66 3.69
CA PRO A 377 -9.17 -30.76 2.74
C PRO A 377 -9.18 -30.23 1.30
N PRO A 378 -8.66 -30.99 0.32
CA PRO A 378 -8.49 -30.52 -1.07
C PRO A 378 -9.76 -29.93 -1.70
N GLU A 379 -10.93 -30.47 -1.38
CA GLU A 379 -12.23 -30.01 -1.85
C GLU A 379 -12.61 -28.60 -1.34
N LEU A 380 -12.04 -28.16 -0.21
CA LEU A 380 -12.28 -26.84 0.36
C LEU A 380 -11.20 -25.82 -0.03
N ALA A 381 -10.10 -26.26 -0.64
CA ALA A 381 -8.98 -25.38 -1.01
C ALA A 381 -9.40 -24.23 -1.94
N ALA A 382 -10.42 -24.43 -2.78
CA ALA A 382 -10.94 -23.39 -3.69
C ALA A 382 -11.60 -22.19 -2.97
N ASN A 383 -11.96 -22.34 -1.69
CA ASN A 383 -12.54 -21.27 -0.88
C ASN A 383 -11.48 -20.33 -0.26
N TYR A 384 -10.19 -20.61 -0.49
CA TYR A 384 -9.07 -19.83 0.03
C TYR A 384 -8.37 -19.09 -1.10
N THR A 385 -7.95 -17.86 -0.82
CA THR A 385 -7.15 -17.09 -1.77
C THR A 385 -5.68 -17.52 -1.75
N GLU A 386 -5.22 -17.93 -0.58
CA GLU A 386 -3.91 -18.47 -0.30
C GLU A 386 -3.88 -19.96 -0.62
N LYS A 387 -2.73 -20.46 -1.07
CA LYS A 387 -2.55 -21.90 -1.30
C LYS A 387 -2.33 -22.63 0.03
N PRO A 388 -3.07 -23.70 0.35
CA PRO A 388 -2.77 -24.50 1.54
C PRO A 388 -1.36 -25.08 1.47
N LEU A 389 -0.56 -24.83 2.51
CA LEU A 389 0.75 -25.45 2.71
C LEU A 389 0.61 -26.50 3.82
N TYR A 390 0.51 -27.77 3.43
CA TYR A 390 0.19 -28.87 4.33
C TYR A 390 1.37 -29.33 5.17
N LEU A 391 1.17 -29.30 6.49
CA LEU A 391 1.94 -30.07 7.46
C LEU A 391 1.38 -31.50 7.56
N PRO A 392 2.22 -32.51 7.84
CA PRO A 392 1.80 -33.91 7.80
C PRO A 392 0.86 -34.33 8.94
N ASP A 393 0.92 -33.65 10.09
CA ASP A 393 0.22 -34.08 11.30
C ASP A 393 -0.89 -33.11 11.73
N THR A 394 -0.53 -31.85 12.00
CA THR A 394 -1.47 -30.79 12.41
C THR A 394 -0.88 -29.41 12.09
N PHE A 395 -1.74 -28.41 11.91
CA PHE A 395 -1.33 -27.02 11.69
C PHE A 395 -0.79 -26.32 12.95
N GLN A 396 -1.21 -26.73 14.14
CA GLN A 396 -1.00 -25.94 15.37
C GLN A 396 0.25 -26.39 16.14
N ILE A 397 1.15 -25.44 16.40
CA ILE A 397 2.26 -25.59 17.34
C ILE A 397 1.79 -25.39 18.79
N ASN A 398 2.47 -26.04 19.73
CA ASN A 398 2.25 -25.89 21.16
C ASN A 398 3.57 -25.66 21.90
N ASP A 399 3.50 -24.98 23.03
CA ASP A 399 4.60 -24.87 23.98
C ASP A 399 4.47 -25.94 25.06
N ARG A 400 5.41 -26.89 25.08
CA ARG A 400 5.48 -27.97 26.07
C ARG A 400 6.05 -27.54 27.41
N GLN A 401 6.70 -26.37 27.47
CA GLN A 401 7.29 -25.88 28.73
C GLN A 401 6.23 -25.30 29.67
N ARG A 402 4.96 -25.27 29.25
CA ARG A 402 3.85 -24.76 30.05
C ARG A 402 3.54 -25.68 31.22
N LEU A 403 3.76 -25.13 32.41
CA LEU A 403 3.52 -25.80 33.67
C LEU A 403 2.02 -25.94 33.93
N ILE A 404 1.62 -27.12 34.40
CA ILE A 404 0.31 -27.37 34.97
C ILE A 404 0.49 -27.38 36.48
N ALA A 405 -0.25 -26.51 37.19
CA ALA A 405 -0.19 -26.46 38.65
C ALA A 405 -0.78 -27.74 39.29
N ALA A 406 -0.64 -27.86 40.61
CA ALA A 406 -1.28 -28.94 41.37
C ALA A 406 -2.80 -28.93 41.13
N ARG A 407 -3.38 -30.13 40.98
CA ARG A 407 -4.82 -30.29 40.72
C ARG A 407 -5.62 -29.76 41.93
N PRO A 408 -6.50 -28.75 41.75
CA PRO A 408 -7.37 -28.28 42.82
C PRO A 408 -8.47 -29.30 43.18
N SER A 409 -9.23 -29.07 44.25
CA SER A 409 -10.45 -29.86 44.50
C SER A 409 -11.64 -29.27 43.75
N ARG A 410 -12.65 -30.09 43.41
CA ARG A 410 -13.89 -29.60 42.77
C ARG A 410 -14.60 -28.57 43.65
N ALA A 411 -14.71 -28.84 44.96
CA ALA A 411 -15.26 -27.90 45.94
C ALA A 411 -14.56 -26.52 45.93
N SER A 412 -13.23 -26.47 45.78
CA SER A 412 -12.47 -25.20 45.77
C SER A 412 -12.81 -24.27 44.59
N VAL A 413 -13.44 -24.81 43.55
CA VAL A 413 -13.89 -24.06 42.36
C VAL A 413 -15.41 -24.16 42.16
N GLN A 414 -16.15 -24.48 43.23
CA GLN A 414 -17.62 -24.54 43.26
C GLN A 414 -18.23 -25.60 42.31
N LEU A 415 -17.49 -26.68 42.02
CA LEU A 415 -18.01 -27.82 41.28
C LEU A 415 -18.52 -28.91 42.24
N PRO A 416 -19.61 -29.62 41.90
CA PRO A 416 -20.06 -30.79 42.65
C PRO A 416 -19.09 -31.97 42.51
N ASP A 417 -18.85 -32.69 43.60
CA ASP A 417 -17.92 -33.84 43.60
C ASP A 417 -18.46 -35.05 42.83
N ASP A 418 -19.78 -35.25 42.82
CA ASP A 418 -20.48 -36.45 42.34
C ASP A 418 -21.19 -36.30 40.99
N ALA A 419 -21.06 -35.15 40.31
CA ALA A 419 -21.65 -34.92 39.00
C ALA A 419 -20.63 -35.06 37.85
N PHE A 420 -21.13 -35.38 36.65
CA PHE A 420 -20.32 -35.31 35.42
C PHE A 420 -20.10 -33.85 35.03
N VAL A 421 -18.86 -33.44 34.81
CA VAL A 421 -18.53 -32.03 34.53
C VAL A 421 -18.22 -31.88 33.04
N PHE A 422 -19.19 -31.38 32.27
CA PHE A 422 -18.92 -30.82 30.95
C PHE A 422 -18.23 -29.47 31.12
N CYS A 423 -17.32 -29.11 30.21
CA CYS A 423 -16.75 -27.75 30.22
C CYS A 423 -16.58 -27.16 28.82
N SER A 424 -16.63 -25.84 28.73
CA SER A 424 -16.22 -25.09 27.54
C SER A 424 -15.63 -23.75 27.96
N PHE A 425 -14.30 -23.63 27.93
CA PHE A 425 -13.57 -22.41 28.29
C PHE A 425 -13.29 -21.51 27.10
N ASN A 426 -14.07 -21.65 26.04
CA ASN A 426 -14.01 -20.80 24.86
C ASN A 426 -14.47 -19.37 25.16
N ASN A 427 -14.01 -18.42 24.35
CA ASN A 427 -14.55 -17.06 24.38
C ASN A 427 -16.04 -17.07 24.00
N ASN A 428 -16.83 -16.27 24.71
CA ASN A 428 -18.30 -16.26 24.62
C ASN A 428 -18.86 -15.96 23.23
N PHE A 429 -18.13 -15.18 22.41
CA PHE A 429 -18.53 -14.90 21.04
C PHE A 429 -18.50 -16.15 20.13
N LYS A 430 -17.94 -17.28 20.59
CA LYS A 430 -18.02 -18.59 19.92
C LYS A 430 -19.26 -19.39 20.31
N PHE A 431 -20.00 -18.97 21.34
CA PHE A 431 -21.27 -19.57 21.68
C PHE A 431 -22.33 -19.01 20.74
N THR A 432 -23.00 -19.90 20.02
CA THR A 432 -24.15 -19.58 19.17
C THR A 432 -25.41 -20.18 19.80
N PRO A 433 -26.61 -19.64 19.52
CA PRO A 433 -27.84 -20.19 20.06
C PRO A 433 -28.05 -21.66 19.68
N GLU A 434 -27.58 -22.08 18.50
CA GLU A 434 -27.70 -23.46 18.01
C GLU A 434 -26.87 -24.44 18.85
N VAL A 435 -25.55 -24.17 19.01
CA VAL A 435 -24.68 -25.07 19.78
C VAL A 435 -25.00 -25.05 21.27
N PHE A 436 -25.38 -23.89 21.81
CA PHE A 436 -25.81 -23.79 23.21
C PHE A 436 -27.11 -24.55 23.46
N GLY A 437 -28.05 -24.53 22.51
CA GLY A 437 -29.26 -25.35 22.54
C GLY A 437 -28.96 -26.85 22.61
N VAL A 438 -27.97 -27.33 21.84
CA VAL A 438 -27.48 -28.72 21.91
C VAL A 438 -26.90 -29.02 23.30
N TRP A 439 -26.11 -28.13 23.89
CA TRP A 439 -25.61 -28.32 25.25
C TRP A 439 -26.74 -28.42 26.28
N MET A 440 -27.81 -27.63 26.14
CA MET A 440 -28.98 -27.75 27.02
C MET A 440 -29.69 -29.09 26.83
N ALA A 441 -29.76 -29.62 25.61
CA ALA A 441 -30.30 -30.96 25.35
C ALA A 441 -29.45 -32.06 25.99
N ILE A 442 -28.11 -31.98 25.89
CA ILE A 442 -27.17 -32.87 26.59
C ILE A 442 -27.42 -32.83 28.10
N LEU A 443 -27.46 -31.63 28.69
CA LEU A 443 -27.69 -31.46 30.13
C LEU A 443 -29.04 -32.07 30.55
N ARG A 444 -30.10 -31.91 29.76
CA ARG A 444 -31.41 -32.53 30.05
C ARG A 444 -31.35 -34.05 30.08
N ARG A 445 -30.58 -34.65 29.17
CA ARG A 445 -30.42 -36.11 29.03
C ARG A 445 -29.43 -36.71 30.03
N VAL A 446 -28.59 -35.88 30.66
CA VAL A 446 -27.64 -36.30 31.70
C VAL A 446 -27.94 -35.51 32.99
N PRO A 447 -28.94 -35.92 33.79
CA PRO A 447 -29.45 -35.11 34.91
C PRO A 447 -28.38 -34.78 35.97
N ASN A 448 -27.50 -35.74 36.28
CA ASN A 448 -26.40 -35.56 37.23
C ASN A 448 -25.14 -35.02 36.54
N SER A 449 -25.25 -33.86 35.89
CA SER A 449 -24.11 -33.19 35.26
C SER A 449 -24.19 -31.68 35.35
N VAL A 450 -23.07 -30.99 35.17
CA VAL A 450 -22.98 -29.54 35.13
C VAL A 450 -22.20 -29.10 33.90
N LEU A 451 -22.46 -27.88 33.43
CA LEU A 451 -21.70 -27.22 32.37
C LEU A 451 -20.86 -26.09 32.96
N TRP A 452 -19.55 -26.23 32.84
CA TRP A 452 -18.58 -25.28 33.37
C TRP A 452 -18.03 -24.37 32.28
N LEU A 453 -18.34 -23.08 32.35
CA LEU A 453 -18.04 -22.09 31.31
C LEU A 453 -17.09 -21.00 31.82
N VAL A 454 -16.49 -20.25 30.90
CA VAL A 454 -15.88 -18.96 31.22
C VAL A 454 -16.87 -17.86 30.88
N ALA A 455 -17.15 -16.95 31.81
CA ALA A 455 -17.89 -15.73 31.54
C ALA A 455 -17.44 -14.64 32.52
N ASP A 456 -16.57 -13.76 32.02
CA ASP A 456 -15.86 -12.76 32.82
C ASP A 456 -16.76 -11.60 33.30
N TYR A 457 -17.95 -11.43 32.72
CA TYR A 457 -18.86 -10.30 32.99
C TYR A 457 -20.23 -10.80 33.41
N ASP A 458 -20.84 -10.10 34.37
CA ASP A 458 -22.11 -10.47 34.97
C ASP A 458 -23.23 -10.57 33.93
N GLU A 459 -23.30 -9.64 32.99
CA GLU A 459 -24.35 -9.61 31.98
C GLU A 459 -24.31 -10.83 31.06
N VAL A 460 -23.12 -11.32 30.73
CA VAL A 460 -23.00 -12.56 29.93
C VAL A 460 -23.45 -13.77 30.74
N ARG A 461 -23.13 -13.82 32.03
CA ARG A 461 -23.62 -14.89 32.92
C ARG A 461 -25.15 -14.88 32.99
N GLU A 462 -25.76 -13.72 33.20
CA GLU A 462 -27.22 -13.57 33.23
C GLU A 462 -27.88 -13.94 31.91
N ASN A 463 -27.29 -13.56 30.77
CA ASN A 463 -27.81 -13.96 29.45
C ASN A 463 -27.78 -15.48 29.26
N LEU A 464 -26.66 -16.14 29.58
CA LEU A 464 -26.52 -17.60 29.47
C LEU A 464 -27.45 -18.35 30.44
N TRP A 465 -27.59 -17.87 31.67
CA TRP A 465 -28.55 -18.43 32.63
C TRP A 465 -29.99 -18.29 32.16
N ARG A 466 -30.37 -17.11 31.65
CA ARG A 466 -31.71 -16.89 31.08
C ARG A 466 -32.01 -17.87 29.94
N HIS A 467 -31.06 -18.08 29.04
CA HIS A 467 -31.21 -19.04 27.94
C HIS A 467 -31.29 -20.49 28.43
N ALA A 468 -30.53 -20.85 29.47
CA ALA A 468 -30.63 -22.18 30.09
C ALA A 468 -31.98 -22.42 30.76
N GLU A 469 -32.48 -21.45 31.53
CA GLU A 469 -33.79 -21.50 32.19
C GLU A 469 -34.93 -21.61 31.16
N GLN A 470 -34.86 -20.85 30.06
CA GLN A 470 -35.79 -20.97 28.92
C GLN A 470 -35.78 -22.36 28.28
N ALA A 471 -34.63 -23.05 28.32
CA ALA A 471 -34.50 -24.43 27.87
C ALA A 471 -34.87 -25.47 28.97
N GLY A 472 -35.32 -25.03 30.15
CA GLY A 472 -35.70 -25.90 31.26
C GLY A 472 -34.51 -26.48 32.04
N ILE A 473 -33.35 -25.85 31.99
CA ILE A 473 -32.15 -26.22 32.77
C ILE A 473 -32.00 -25.26 33.95
N GLU A 474 -31.83 -25.81 35.15
CA GLU A 474 -31.66 -25.01 36.36
C GLU A 474 -30.36 -24.18 36.33
N ARG A 475 -30.45 -22.95 36.85
CA ARG A 475 -29.33 -22.00 36.96
C ARG A 475 -28.08 -22.60 37.61
N SER A 476 -28.27 -23.43 38.64
CA SER A 476 -27.22 -24.13 39.39
C SER A 476 -26.37 -25.09 38.54
N ARG A 477 -26.88 -25.53 37.38
CA ARG A 477 -26.18 -26.45 36.48
C ARG A 477 -25.22 -25.76 35.52
N LEU A 478 -25.29 -24.43 35.41
CA LEU A 478 -24.30 -23.63 34.69
C LEU A 478 -23.40 -22.95 35.72
N ILE A 479 -22.14 -23.37 35.73
CA ILE A 479 -21.12 -22.88 36.66
C ILE A 479 -20.12 -22.06 35.86
N PHE A 480 -19.64 -20.95 36.44
CA PHE A 480 -18.69 -20.06 35.78
C PHE A 480 -17.34 -20.06 36.48
N ALA A 481 -16.29 -20.38 35.73
CA ALA A 481 -14.92 -20.33 36.20
C ALA A 481 -14.48 -18.87 36.46
N THR A 482 -13.78 -18.65 37.56
CA THR A 482 -13.14 -17.35 37.87
C THR A 482 -11.84 -17.16 37.10
N ARG A 483 -11.24 -15.98 37.12
CA ARG A 483 -9.89 -15.81 36.55
C ARG A 483 -8.86 -16.60 37.37
N ALA A 484 -7.83 -17.09 36.69
CA ALA A 484 -6.71 -17.82 37.27
C ALA A 484 -5.41 -17.45 36.54
N VAL A 485 -4.28 -17.59 37.23
CA VAL A 485 -2.97 -17.51 36.57
C VAL A 485 -2.77 -18.72 35.62
N PRO A 486 -1.93 -18.64 34.59
CA PRO A 486 -1.90 -19.64 33.51
C PRO A 486 -1.75 -21.10 33.96
N ALA A 487 -0.88 -21.39 34.92
CA ALA A 487 -0.66 -22.76 35.40
C ALA A 487 -1.87 -23.32 36.18
N GLU A 488 -2.54 -22.48 36.96
CA GLU A 488 -3.77 -22.83 37.69
C GLU A 488 -4.96 -22.98 36.73
N TYR A 489 -5.02 -22.12 35.71
CA TYR A 489 -5.99 -22.25 34.62
C TYR A 489 -5.87 -23.62 33.94
N LEU A 490 -4.66 -24.05 33.58
CA LEU A 490 -4.43 -25.38 33.01
C LEU A 490 -4.79 -26.51 33.99
N ALA A 491 -4.53 -26.35 35.29
CA ALA A 491 -4.86 -27.36 36.30
C ALA A 491 -6.37 -27.60 36.43
N ARG A 492 -7.20 -26.58 36.15
CA ARG A 492 -8.67 -26.69 36.24
C ARG A 492 -9.27 -27.65 35.21
N TYR A 493 -8.68 -27.78 34.02
CA TYR A 493 -9.14 -28.74 33.02
C TYR A 493 -9.16 -30.19 33.53
N GLN A 494 -8.30 -30.53 34.50
CA GLN A 494 -8.27 -31.86 35.14
C GLN A 494 -9.51 -32.16 36.01
N LEU A 495 -10.35 -31.15 36.31
CA LEU A 495 -11.58 -31.32 37.08
C LEU A 495 -12.78 -31.67 36.23
N ALA A 496 -12.73 -31.30 34.94
CA ALA A 496 -13.76 -31.61 33.96
C ALA A 496 -13.65 -33.06 33.47
N ASP A 497 -14.74 -33.55 32.90
CA ASP A 497 -14.85 -34.91 32.36
C ASP A 497 -14.82 -34.95 30.84
N LEU A 498 -15.54 -34.04 30.20
CA LEU A 498 -15.55 -33.87 28.75
C LEU A 498 -15.58 -32.37 28.39
N PHE A 499 -14.70 -31.96 27.48
CA PHE A 499 -14.81 -30.62 26.87
C PHE A 499 -15.82 -30.65 25.73
N LEU A 500 -16.77 -29.71 25.75
CA LEU A 500 -17.73 -29.48 24.68
C LEU A 500 -17.25 -28.31 23.81
N ASP A 501 -16.91 -28.61 22.57
CA ASP A 501 -16.45 -27.62 21.61
C ASP A 501 -17.60 -26.82 20.98
N THR A 502 -17.24 -25.69 20.37
CA THR A 502 -18.14 -24.74 19.74
C THR A 502 -18.20 -24.90 18.23
N TYR A 503 -19.30 -24.47 17.60
CA TYR A 503 -19.50 -24.50 16.15
C TYR A 503 -20.21 -23.20 15.73
N PRO A 504 -19.90 -22.58 14.57
CA PRO A 504 -18.91 -22.97 13.56
C PRO A 504 -17.49 -22.48 13.87
N PHE A 505 -17.24 -21.82 15.00
CA PHE A 505 -15.89 -21.43 15.40
C PHE A 505 -15.39 -22.35 16.53
N ASN A 506 -14.63 -23.38 16.20
CA ASN A 506 -14.06 -24.32 17.17
C ASN A 506 -13.06 -23.67 18.13
N ALA A 507 -12.77 -24.38 19.21
CA ALA A 507 -11.61 -24.19 20.04
C ALA A 507 -10.31 -24.42 19.26
N GLY A 508 -9.34 -23.54 19.49
CA GLY A 508 -7.97 -23.65 18.99
C GLY A 508 -7.03 -23.87 20.18
N THR A 509 -6.44 -22.78 20.68
CA THR A 509 -5.61 -22.79 21.89
C THR A 509 -6.31 -23.44 23.10
N THR A 510 -7.60 -23.16 23.30
CA THR A 510 -8.39 -23.76 24.38
C THR A 510 -8.57 -25.27 24.24
N ALA A 511 -8.59 -25.80 23.01
CA ALA A 511 -8.62 -27.24 22.76
C ALA A 511 -7.27 -27.87 23.04
N SER A 512 -6.17 -27.26 22.58
CA SER A 512 -4.83 -27.74 22.94
C SER A 512 -4.57 -27.69 24.44
N ASP A 513 -5.13 -26.71 25.15
CA ASP A 513 -5.01 -26.60 26.61
C ASP A 513 -5.75 -27.74 27.32
N ALA A 514 -6.98 -28.04 26.89
CA ALA A 514 -7.74 -29.18 27.39
C ALA A 514 -6.97 -30.50 27.17
N LEU A 515 -6.53 -30.75 25.94
CA LEU A 515 -5.78 -31.96 25.59
C LEU A 515 -4.45 -32.05 26.34
N TRP A 516 -3.73 -30.93 26.50
CA TRP A 516 -2.49 -30.86 27.27
C TRP A 516 -2.73 -31.21 28.74
N ALA A 517 -3.81 -30.71 29.33
CA ALA A 517 -4.22 -31.04 30.68
C ALA A 517 -4.79 -32.46 30.85
N GLY A 518 -4.97 -33.21 29.75
CA GLY A 518 -5.47 -34.58 29.76
C GLY A 518 -6.99 -34.70 29.73
N LEU A 519 -7.71 -33.65 29.32
CA LEU A 519 -9.15 -33.64 29.17
C LEU A 519 -9.56 -33.99 27.72
N PRO A 520 -10.32 -35.07 27.47
CA PRO A 520 -10.87 -35.34 26.14
C PRO A 520 -11.86 -34.25 25.70
N LEU A 521 -11.90 -34.00 24.40
CA LEU A 521 -12.71 -32.95 23.78
C LEU A 521 -13.56 -33.53 22.66
N LEU A 522 -14.85 -33.18 22.66
CA LEU A 522 -15.81 -33.52 21.60
C LEU A 522 -16.02 -32.30 20.70
N THR A 523 -15.95 -32.48 19.38
CA THR A 523 -16.13 -31.39 18.40
C THR A 523 -17.06 -31.77 17.26
N CYS A 524 -17.66 -30.75 16.63
CA CYS A 524 -18.43 -30.86 15.40
C CYS A 524 -17.65 -30.17 14.27
N ALA A 525 -17.29 -30.93 13.23
CA ALA A 525 -16.50 -30.46 12.11
C ALA A 525 -17.40 -29.99 10.94
N GLY A 526 -17.15 -28.79 10.44
CA GLY A 526 -17.89 -28.21 9.31
C GLY A 526 -17.07 -28.06 8.03
N SER A 527 -17.40 -27.05 7.21
CA SER A 527 -16.78 -26.76 5.91
C SER A 527 -15.81 -25.57 5.90
N THR A 528 -15.44 -25.02 7.06
CA THR A 528 -14.57 -23.84 7.18
C THR A 528 -13.32 -24.18 8.00
N PHE A 529 -12.24 -23.40 7.87
CA PHE A 529 -11.06 -23.56 8.72
C PHE A 529 -11.44 -23.53 10.21
N ALA A 530 -12.18 -22.50 10.60
CA ALA A 530 -12.58 -22.26 11.98
C ALA A 530 -13.41 -23.41 12.56
N SER A 531 -14.23 -24.09 11.74
CA SER A 531 -15.06 -25.22 12.14
C SER A 531 -14.36 -26.57 12.07
N ARG A 532 -13.04 -26.62 11.83
CA ARG A 532 -12.29 -27.88 11.70
C ARG A 532 -11.01 -27.94 12.55
N MET A 533 -10.69 -26.87 13.27
CA MET A 533 -9.45 -26.77 14.06
C MET A 533 -9.37 -27.89 15.10
N ALA A 534 -10.38 -28.05 15.96
CA ALA A 534 -10.35 -29.03 17.03
C ALA A 534 -10.28 -30.47 16.49
N GLY A 535 -10.91 -30.75 15.36
CA GLY A 535 -10.82 -32.06 14.72
C GLY A 535 -9.40 -32.39 14.24
N SER A 536 -8.66 -31.40 13.72
CA SER A 536 -7.23 -31.58 13.41
C SER A 536 -6.43 -31.95 14.66
N LEU A 537 -6.66 -31.24 15.77
CA LEU A 537 -5.95 -31.51 17.03
C LEU A 537 -6.29 -32.91 17.58
N LEU A 538 -7.56 -33.33 17.48
CA LEU A 538 -8.00 -34.67 17.90
C LEU A 538 -7.33 -35.79 17.10
N ARG A 539 -7.14 -35.61 15.79
CA ARG A 539 -6.37 -36.56 14.98
C ARG A 539 -4.91 -36.64 15.45
N ALA A 540 -4.29 -35.51 15.76
CA ALA A 540 -2.90 -35.44 16.20
C ALA A 540 -2.64 -36.03 17.61
N VAL A 541 -3.69 -36.22 18.42
CA VAL A 541 -3.65 -36.96 19.69
C VAL A 541 -4.30 -38.35 19.61
N ASN A 542 -4.58 -38.87 18.41
CA ASN A 542 -5.18 -40.19 18.20
C ASN A 542 -6.54 -40.37 18.89
N LEU A 543 -7.40 -39.35 18.85
CA LEU A 543 -8.78 -39.36 19.36
C LEU A 543 -9.81 -38.95 18.28
N ALA A 544 -9.60 -39.38 17.03
CA ALA A 544 -10.47 -39.03 15.91
C ALA A 544 -11.93 -39.47 16.08
N GLN A 545 -12.20 -40.44 16.97
CA GLN A 545 -13.55 -40.86 17.34
C GLN A 545 -14.37 -39.80 18.08
N LEU A 546 -13.77 -38.67 18.49
CA LEU A 546 -14.45 -37.54 19.12
C LEU A 546 -14.81 -36.42 18.12
N ILE A 547 -14.73 -36.71 16.82
CA ILE A 547 -15.08 -35.79 15.74
C ILE A 547 -16.45 -36.20 15.20
N THR A 548 -17.43 -35.30 15.30
CA THR A 548 -18.76 -35.45 14.68
C THR A 548 -18.92 -34.45 13.54
N TYR A 549 -20.00 -34.54 12.75
CA TYR A 549 -20.23 -33.69 11.57
C TYR A 549 -21.62 -33.06 11.53
N ASP A 550 -22.41 -33.30 12.57
CA ASP A 550 -23.73 -32.72 12.76
C ASP A 550 -24.07 -32.69 14.27
N PHE A 551 -25.08 -31.90 14.62
CA PHE A 551 -25.47 -31.70 16.01
C PHE A 551 -26.14 -32.91 16.65
N ALA A 552 -26.81 -33.79 15.88
CA ALA A 552 -27.43 -34.97 16.44
C ALA A 552 -26.36 -35.98 16.89
N ALA A 553 -25.38 -36.26 16.02
CA ALA A 553 -24.23 -37.11 16.36
C ALA A 553 -23.39 -36.51 17.50
N TYR A 554 -23.23 -35.18 17.54
CA TYR A 554 -22.57 -34.47 18.64
C TYR A 554 -23.31 -34.70 19.97
N GLU A 555 -24.63 -34.50 20.00
CA GLU A 555 -25.45 -34.71 21.20
C GLU A 555 -25.40 -36.16 21.68
N GLU A 556 -25.63 -37.12 20.78
CA GLU A 556 -25.62 -38.55 21.10
C GLU A 556 -24.29 -38.97 21.71
N LEU A 557 -23.16 -38.61 21.08
CA LEU A 557 -21.85 -39.00 21.56
C LEU A 557 -21.52 -38.35 22.92
N ALA A 558 -21.94 -37.10 23.17
CA ALA A 558 -21.77 -36.48 24.47
C ALA A 558 -22.53 -37.23 25.58
N VAL A 559 -23.77 -37.64 25.30
CA VAL A 559 -24.63 -38.38 26.23
C VAL A 559 -24.10 -39.79 26.46
N GLU A 560 -23.65 -40.50 25.41
CA GLU A 560 -23.01 -41.80 25.53
C GLU A 560 -21.78 -41.74 26.43
N LEU A 561 -20.88 -40.78 26.18
CA LEU A 561 -19.65 -40.61 26.95
C LEU A 561 -19.91 -40.23 28.41
N ALA A 562 -20.95 -39.44 28.68
CA ALA A 562 -21.32 -39.09 30.04
C ALA A 562 -21.88 -40.27 30.84
N ASN A 563 -22.43 -41.27 30.16
CA ASN A 563 -22.91 -42.52 30.76
C ASN A 563 -21.85 -43.64 30.76
N ASP A 564 -20.64 -43.37 30.23
CA ASP A 564 -19.53 -44.33 30.15
C ASP A 564 -18.24 -43.76 30.80
N PRO A 565 -18.17 -43.75 32.15
CA PRO A 565 -17.02 -43.22 32.87
C PRO A 565 -15.73 -44.01 32.62
N GLU A 566 -15.81 -45.30 32.24
CA GLU A 566 -14.64 -46.11 31.92
C GLU A 566 -13.99 -45.65 30.62
N ARG A 567 -14.79 -45.34 29.59
CA ARG A 567 -14.30 -44.80 28.32
C ARG A 567 -13.69 -43.41 28.48
N ILE A 568 -14.29 -42.54 29.29
CA ILE A 568 -13.69 -41.24 29.66
C ILE A 568 -12.35 -41.45 30.38
N ALA A 569 -12.30 -42.33 31.38
CA ALA A 569 -11.07 -42.62 32.12
C ALA A 569 -9.98 -43.21 31.22
N ALA A 570 -10.33 -44.05 30.25
CA ALA A 570 -9.41 -44.60 29.26
C ALA A 570 -8.81 -43.50 28.37
N MET A 571 -9.63 -42.58 27.85
CA MET A 571 -9.13 -41.47 27.04
C MET A 571 -8.25 -40.51 27.86
N LYS A 572 -8.62 -40.21 29.11
CA LYS A 572 -7.79 -39.41 30.03
C LYS A 572 -6.43 -40.07 30.29
N ARG A 573 -6.38 -41.39 30.52
CA ARG A 573 -5.13 -42.15 30.64
C ARG A 573 -4.30 -42.09 29.36
N GLN A 574 -4.93 -42.32 28.20
CA GLN A 574 -4.25 -42.23 26.91
C GLN A 574 -3.60 -40.87 26.71
N LEU A 575 -4.33 -39.77 26.95
CA LEU A 575 -3.80 -38.40 26.84
C LEU A 575 -2.63 -38.16 27.81
N ALA A 576 -2.71 -38.65 29.04
CA ALA A 576 -1.63 -38.52 30.02
C ALA A 576 -0.36 -39.30 29.61
N GLU A 577 -0.52 -40.53 29.12
CA GLU A 577 0.57 -41.42 28.70
C GLU A 577 1.28 -40.89 27.44
N GLN A 578 0.53 -40.39 26.46
CA GLN A 578 1.09 -39.92 25.19
C GLN A 578 1.42 -38.41 25.16
N ARG A 579 1.19 -37.67 26.25
CA ARG A 579 1.32 -36.19 26.29
C ARG A 579 2.62 -35.67 25.69
N GLN A 580 3.73 -36.39 25.88
CA GLN A 580 5.06 -35.96 25.42
C GLN A 580 5.46 -36.56 24.06
N THR A 581 4.66 -37.44 23.49
CA THR A 581 5.02 -38.24 22.30
C THR A 581 4.01 -38.15 21.16
N CYS A 582 2.78 -37.69 21.41
CA CYS A 582 1.80 -37.48 20.34
C CYS A 582 2.19 -36.31 19.45
N ALA A 583 1.73 -36.33 18.20
CA ALA A 583 2.14 -35.36 17.19
C ALA A 583 1.76 -33.91 17.55
N LEU A 584 0.64 -33.71 18.28
CA LEU A 584 0.18 -32.38 18.70
C LEU A 584 1.17 -31.66 19.63
N PHE A 585 1.85 -32.42 20.49
CA PHE A 585 2.75 -31.88 21.50
C PHE A 585 4.22 -32.17 21.22
N ASP A 586 4.58 -32.95 20.21
CA ASP A 586 5.98 -33.08 19.78
C ASP A 586 6.43 -31.83 18.99
N SER A 587 6.65 -30.73 19.69
CA SER A 587 7.09 -29.45 19.12
C SER A 587 8.40 -29.56 18.31
N PRO A 588 9.41 -30.35 18.71
CA PRO A 588 10.58 -30.61 17.88
C PRO A 588 10.25 -31.27 16.53
N ARG A 589 9.34 -32.25 16.50
CA ARG A 589 8.85 -32.84 15.24
C ARG A 589 8.11 -31.80 14.40
N PHE A 590 7.24 -31.00 15.03
CA PHE A 590 6.52 -29.93 14.33
C PHE A 590 7.49 -28.95 13.66
N VAL A 591 8.49 -28.45 14.38
CA VAL A 591 9.46 -27.46 13.86
C VAL A 591 10.25 -28.04 12.69
N ARG A 592 10.72 -29.29 12.78
CA ARG A 592 11.40 -29.96 11.66
C ARG A 592 10.50 -30.07 10.42
N ASN A 593 9.23 -30.39 10.61
CA ASN A 593 8.26 -30.45 9.52
C ASN A 593 8.00 -29.06 8.93
N LEU A 594 7.87 -28.03 9.77
CA LEU A 594 7.69 -26.65 9.34
C LEU A 594 8.87 -26.16 8.50
N GLU A 595 10.09 -26.39 8.96
CA GLU A 595 11.31 -26.04 8.23
C GLU A 595 11.37 -26.77 6.87
N ALA A 596 11.02 -28.07 6.85
CA ALA A 596 11.00 -28.84 5.62
C ALA A 596 9.97 -28.31 4.61
N VAL A 597 8.77 -27.89 5.06
CA VAL A 597 7.77 -27.32 4.15
C VAL A 597 8.15 -25.93 3.67
N MET A 598 8.72 -25.10 4.54
CA MET A 598 9.25 -23.78 4.21
C MET A 598 10.39 -23.86 3.19
N GLN A 599 11.32 -24.79 3.38
CA GLN A 599 12.43 -25.00 2.45
C GLN A 599 11.94 -25.40 1.04
N ARG A 600 10.83 -26.15 0.93
CA ARG A 600 10.25 -26.54 -0.36
C ARG A 600 9.63 -25.37 -1.13
N VAL A 601 9.09 -24.37 -0.43
CA VAL A 601 8.44 -23.21 -1.06
C VAL A 601 9.36 -22.00 -1.20
N ALA A 602 10.51 -22.00 -0.51
CA ALA A 602 11.54 -20.98 -0.66
C ALA A 602 11.92 -20.82 -2.14
N LYS A 603 11.84 -19.58 -2.65
CA LYS A 603 12.17 -19.31 -4.04
C LYS A 603 13.68 -19.42 -4.26
N PRO A 604 14.13 -20.03 -5.36
CA PRO A 604 15.55 -20.07 -5.67
C PRO A 604 16.06 -18.64 -5.91
N ALA A 605 17.32 -18.42 -5.58
CA ALA A 605 18.00 -17.21 -6.01
C ALA A 605 17.90 -17.03 -7.52
N ALA A 606 17.91 -15.79 -7.97
CA ALA A 606 18.03 -15.50 -9.40
C ALA A 606 19.23 -16.29 -9.94
N PRO A 607 19.13 -16.92 -11.12
CA PRO A 607 20.24 -17.68 -11.70
C PRO A 607 21.49 -16.81 -11.64
N ARG A 608 22.47 -17.23 -10.82
CA ARG A 608 23.81 -16.64 -10.91
C ARG A 608 24.29 -17.02 -12.30
N LEU A 609 24.36 -16.05 -13.21
CA LEU A 609 25.19 -16.20 -14.40
C LEU A 609 26.54 -16.71 -13.89
N ALA A 610 26.98 -17.87 -14.42
CA ALA A 610 28.18 -18.53 -13.94
C ALA A 610 29.32 -17.50 -13.89
N ALA A 611 30.02 -17.44 -12.74
CA ALA A 611 31.29 -16.74 -12.72
C ALA A 611 32.15 -17.35 -13.84
N PRO A 612 32.68 -16.55 -14.77
CA PRO A 612 33.50 -17.08 -15.84
C PRO A 612 34.61 -17.93 -15.21
N HIS A 613 34.73 -19.18 -15.66
CA HIS A 613 35.95 -19.94 -15.40
C HIS A 613 37.12 -19.03 -15.80
N ALA A 614 38.14 -18.92 -14.94
CA ALA A 614 39.40 -18.32 -15.35
C ALA A 614 39.82 -19.06 -16.63
N PRO A 615 39.81 -18.41 -17.81
CA PRO A 615 40.21 -19.09 -19.01
C PRO A 615 41.67 -19.51 -18.81
N GLN A 616 41.95 -20.81 -18.95
CA GLN A 616 43.25 -21.20 -19.45
C GLN A 616 43.53 -20.31 -20.66
N ALA A 617 44.69 -19.66 -20.68
CA ALA A 617 45.09 -18.78 -21.77
C ALA A 617 44.73 -19.46 -23.10
N PRO A 618 43.79 -18.91 -23.88
CA PRO A 618 43.41 -19.54 -25.13
C PRO A 618 44.66 -19.61 -25.99
N ALA A 619 44.91 -20.77 -26.57
CA ALA A 619 45.93 -20.93 -27.60
C ALA A 619 45.73 -19.80 -28.61
N VAL A 620 46.75 -18.96 -28.76
CA VAL A 620 46.73 -17.82 -29.66
C VAL A 620 46.43 -18.36 -31.05
N SER A 621 45.20 -18.16 -31.49
CA SER A 621 44.84 -18.27 -32.89
C SER A 621 45.62 -17.17 -33.60
N HIS A 622 46.68 -17.56 -34.30
CA HIS A 622 47.39 -16.73 -35.28
C HIS A 622 46.52 -16.54 -36.53
N ALA A 623 45.26 -16.13 -36.37
CA ALA A 623 44.52 -15.54 -37.47
C ALA A 623 45.13 -14.16 -37.74
N ALA A 624 45.49 -13.89 -38.99
CA ALA A 624 46.00 -12.58 -39.38
C ALA A 624 45.01 -11.48 -38.96
N PRO A 625 45.47 -10.34 -38.43
CA PRO A 625 44.60 -9.22 -38.11
C PRO A 625 43.76 -8.86 -39.33
N ALA A 626 42.43 -8.78 -39.16
CA ALA A 626 41.51 -8.47 -40.26
C ALA A 626 41.96 -7.19 -40.98
N PRO A 627 41.89 -7.08 -42.31
CA PRO A 627 42.16 -5.82 -43.00
C PRO A 627 41.43 -4.63 -42.34
N ILE A 628 42.01 -3.43 -42.37
CA ILE A 628 41.44 -2.27 -41.65
C ILE A 628 40.03 -1.97 -42.13
N GLU A 629 39.79 -2.17 -43.43
CA GLU A 629 38.51 -2.04 -44.12
C GLU A 629 37.42 -3.00 -43.60
N ASP A 630 37.79 -4.07 -42.90
CA ASP A 630 36.86 -5.07 -42.37
C ASP A 630 36.42 -4.79 -40.92
N ILE A 631 37.03 -3.81 -40.24
CA ILE A 631 36.64 -3.43 -38.88
C ILE A 631 35.26 -2.77 -38.92
N PRO A 632 34.22 -3.34 -38.29
CA PRO A 632 32.89 -2.72 -38.29
C PRO A 632 32.86 -1.50 -37.38
N ILE A 633 32.07 -0.52 -37.79
CA ILE A 633 31.87 0.75 -37.10
C ILE A 633 30.43 0.78 -36.58
N ILE A 634 30.25 1.01 -35.28
CA ILE A 634 28.94 1.14 -34.65
C ILE A 634 28.75 2.58 -34.22
N THR A 635 27.65 3.20 -34.67
CA THR A 635 27.23 4.53 -34.26
C THR A 635 25.78 4.52 -33.80
N VAL A 636 25.46 5.39 -32.84
CA VAL A 636 24.08 5.69 -32.45
C VAL A 636 23.68 7.01 -33.10
N SER A 637 22.42 7.12 -33.53
CA SER A 637 21.99 8.21 -34.42
C SER A 637 21.69 9.56 -33.76
N TYR A 638 21.52 9.60 -32.44
CA TYR A 638 21.11 10.80 -31.69
C TYR A 638 19.87 11.53 -32.25
N ASN A 639 18.99 10.84 -32.97
CA ASN A 639 17.82 11.45 -33.62
C ASN A 639 18.17 12.59 -34.58
N ALA A 640 19.36 12.53 -35.20
CA ALA A 640 19.90 13.60 -36.02
C ALA A 640 20.34 13.08 -37.41
N PRO A 641 19.43 13.14 -38.41
CA PRO A 641 19.76 12.75 -39.78
C PRO A 641 20.91 13.57 -40.38
N ASP A 642 21.06 14.84 -40.00
CA ASP A 642 22.14 15.73 -40.43
C ASP A 642 23.51 15.29 -39.90
N LEU A 643 23.57 14.87 -38.63
CA LEU A 643 24.80 14.37 -38.02
C LEU A 643 25.23 13.05 -38.68
N ILE A 644 24.29 12.11 -38.85
CA ILE A 644 24.56 10.87 -39.60
C ILE A 644 25.00 11.16 -41.04
N ALA A 645 24.38 12.13 -41.72
CA ALA A 645 24.80 12.52 -43.06
C ALA A 645 26.22 13.12 -43.08
N ALA A 646 26.57 13.93 -42.10
CA ALA A 646 27.90 14.53 -41.95
C ALA A 646 28.97 13.48 -41.62
N LEU A 647 28.70 12.58 -40.67
CA LEU A 647 29.58 11.47 -40.33
C LEU A 647 29.80 10.57 -41.55
N LEU A 648 28.74 10.05 -42.17
CA LEU A 648 28.87 9.15 -43.32
C LEU A 648 29.54 9.85 -44.51
N GLY A 649 29.15 11.10 -44.79
CA GLY A 649 29.70 11.88 -45.89
C GLY A 649 31.19 12.24 -45.72
N SER A 650 31.66 12.40 -44.49
CA SER A 650 33.07 12.63 -44.20
C SER A 650 33.87 11.31 -44.13
N LEU A 651 33.32 10.27 -43.48
CA LEU A 651 33.91 8.94 -43.36
C LEU A 651 34.15 8.28 -44.73
N ARG A 652 33.15 8.35 -45.63
CA ARG A 652 33.21 7.68 -46.95
C ARG A 652 34.21 8.31 -47.91
N LYS A 653 34.80 9.46 -47.60
CA LYS A 653 35.94 10.02 -48.36
C LYS A 653 37.21 9.19 -48.19
N PHE A 654 37.31 8.43 -47.09
CA PHE A 654 38.54 7.76 -46.68
C PHE A 654 38.35 6.27 -46.36
N TYR A 655 37.16 5.84 -45.92
CA TYR A 655 36.92 4.48 -45.42
C TYR A 655 35.64 3.84 -45.96
N THR A 656 35.73 2.56 -46.35
CA THR A 656 34.62 1.73 -46.87
C THR A 656 34.05 0.74 -45.86
N ASN A 657 34.52 0.81 -44.60
CA ASN A 657 34.12 -0.05 -43.50
C ASN A 657 32.61 -0.20 -43.36
N ARG A 658 32.16 -1.39 -42.91
CA ARG A 658 30.76 -1.66 -42.57
C ARG A 658 30.35 -0.74 -41.42
N VAL A 659 29.29 0.05 -41.60
CA VAL A 659 28.75 0.91 -40.56
C VAL A 659 27.39 0.38 -40.13
N TYR A 660 27.17 0.18 -38.84
CA TYR A 660 25.87 -0.11 -38.25
C TYR A 660 25.38 1.14 -37.53
N ILE A 661 24.22 1.63 -37.96
CA ILE A 661 23.52 2.74 -37.33
C ILE A 661 22.43 2.14 -36.47
N VAL A 662 22.67 2.18 -35.17
CA VAL A 662 21.75 1.70 -34.15
C VAL A 662 20.84 2.87 -33.76
N ASP A 663 19.60 2.82 -34.23
CA ASP A 663 18.71 3.96 -34.26
C ASP A 663 17.52 3.79 -33.31
N GLY A 664 17.43 4.72 -32.35
CA GLY A 664 16.27 4.82 -31.46
C GLY A 664 15.28 5.89 -31.85
N SER A 665 15.41 6.46 -33.04
CA SER A 665 14.58 7.59 -33.42
C SER A 665 13.13 7.17 -33.57
N ASN A 666 12.24 8.15 -33.44
CA ASN A 666 10.85 7.93 -33.81
C ASN A 666 10.79 7.54 -35.31
N PRO A 667 9.74 6.83 -35.75
CA PRO A 667 9.69 6.27 -37.09
C PRO A 667 9.98 7.27 -38.22
N ASP A 668 9.57 8.54 -38.08
CA ASP A 668 9.80 9.56 -39.10
C ASP A 668 11.27 9.99 -39.21
N VAL A 669 11.93 10.24 -38.08
CA VAL A 669 13.35 10.58 -38.05
C VAL A 669 14.19 9.35 -38.35
N ALA A 670 13.78 8.18 -37.89
CA ALA A 670 14.34 6.89 -38.25
C ALA A 670 14.28 6.67 -39.77
N GLU A 671 13.18 7.03 -40.43
CA GLU A 671 13.07 6.91 -41.88
C GLU A 671 13.92 7.95 -42.62
N GLN A 672 14.06 9.17 -42.07
CA GLN A 672 15.02 10.14 -42.59
C GLN A 672 16.46 9.64 -42.46
N ILE A 673 16.83 9.04 -41.32
CA ILE A 673 18.15 8.47 -41.09
C ILE A 673 18.34 7.23 -41.97
N ARG A 674 17.32 6.40 -42.14
CA ARG A 674 17.32 5.26 -43.08
C ARG A 674 17.55 5.75 -44.51
N ALA A 675 16.88 6.82 -44.91
CA ALA A 675 17.04 7.43 -46.22
C ALA A 675 18.42 8.06 -46.42
N VAL A 676 19.02 8.62 -45.36
CA VAL A 676 20.43 9.07 -45.38
C VAL A 676 21.37 7.88 -45.49
N ALA A 677 21.20 6.85 -44.65
CA ALA A 677 22.00 5.63 -44.63
C ALA A 677 22.00 4.92 -46.00
N ALA A 678 20.82 4.83 -46.64
CA ALA A 678 20.64 4.22 -47.95
C ALA A 678 21.39 4.93 -49.09
N ARG A 679 21.88 6.17 -48.89
CA ARG A 679 22.70 6.89 -49.89
C ARG A 679 24.17 6.48 -49.86
N PHE A 680 24.60 5.70 -48.87
CA PHE A 680 25.99 5.33 -48.67
C PHE A 680 26.15 3.81 -48.68
N ASP A 681 27.18 3.35 -49.40
CA ASP A 681 27.48 1.92 -49.47
C ASP A 681 27.93 1.36 -48.12
N ASN A 682 27.63 0.08 -47.91
CA ASN A 682 28.04 -0.70 -46.75
C ASN A 682 27.57 -0.12 -45.40
N VAL A 683 26.38 0.48 -45.38
CA VAL A 683 25.72 0.99 -44.17
C VAL A 683 24.47 0.17 -43.87
N GLU A 684 24.34 -0.31 -42.64
CA GLU A 684 23.16 -1.00 -42.14
C GLU A 684 22.44 -0.13 -41.12
N PHE A 685 21.17 0.14 -41.38
CA PHE A 685 20.31 0.90 -40.49
C PHE A 685 19.41 -0.05 -39.69
N ILE A 686 19.46 0.05 -38.36
CA ILE A 686 18.77 -0.84 -37.44
C ILE A 686 17.82 -0.02 -36.55
N PRO A 687 16.51 -0.05 -36.80
CA PRO A 687 15.52 0.68 -36.01
C PRO A 687 15.13 -0.09 -34.73
N PHE A 688 15.00 0.63 -33.61
CA PHE A 688 14.52 0.09 -32.34
C PHE A 688 13.10 0.52 -31.99
N GLY A 689 12.58 1.56 -32.66
CA GLY A 689 11.23 2.09 -32.41
C GLY A 689 11.07 2.87 -31.10
N TYR A 690 12.17 3.17 -30.38
CA TYR A 690 12.21 4.03 -29.19
C TYR A 690 13.64 4.51 -28.90
N ASN A 691 13.79 5.69 -28.27
CA ASN A 691 15.10 6.34 -28.11
C ASN A 691 16.06 5.49 -27.25
N ILE A 692 17.15 5.04 -27.89
CA ILE A 692 18.21 4.28 -27.26
C ILE A 692 19.46 5.17 -27.15
N HIS A 693 19.83 5.54 -25.92
CA HIS A 693 21.08 6.23 -25.66
C HIS A 693 22.30 5.32 -25.91
N HIS A 694 23.52 5.87 -25.86
CA HIS A 694 24.76 5.13 -26.15
C HIS A 694 24.88 3.82 -25.39
N GLY A 695 24.61 3.78 -24.08
CA GLY A 695 24.72 2.54 -23.30
C GLY A 695 23.83 1.41 -23.81
N PRO A 696 22.50 1.59 -23.88
CA PRO A 696 21.58 0.61 -24.47
C PRO A 696 21.93 0.22 -25.90
N GLY A 697 22.27 1.17 -26.77
CA GLY A 697 22.60 0.91 -28.17
C GLY A 697 23.87 0.07 -28.33
N LEU A 698 24.92 0.41 -27.58
CA LEU A 698 26.18 -0.35 -27.56
C LEU A 698 25.96 -1.76 -27.00
N ALA A 699 25.27 -1.88 -25.86
CA ALA A 699 24.99 -3.17 -25.24
C ALA A 699 24.15 -4.07 -26.16
N TRP A 700 23.19 -3.50 -26.88
CA TRP A 700 22.43 -4.25 -27.87
C TRP A 700 23.31 -4.71 -29.03
N ALA A 701 24.10 -3.81 -29.63
CA ALA A 701 24.96 -4.11 -30.78
C ALA A 701 25.91 -5.28 -30.49
N ILE A 702 26.56 -5.25 -29.32
CA ILE A 702 27.47 -6.29 -28.85
C ILE A 702 26.78 -7.66 -28.75
N ASN A 703 25.52 -7.69 -28.36
CA ASN A 703 24.79 -8.93 -28.13
C ASN A 703 24.13 -9.51 -29.39
N HIS A 704 23.83 -8.68 -30.40
CA HIS A 704 22.93 -9.09 -31.49
C HIS A 704 23.55 -9.02 -32.89
N LEU A 705 24.64 -8.28 -33.09
CA LEU A 705 25.26 -8.14 -34.43
C LEU A 705 26.33 -9.19 -34.73
N GLY A 706 26.50 -10.18 -33.87
CA GLY A 706 27.50 -11.25 -34.08
C GLY A 706 28.94 -10.72 -34.11
N LEU A 707 29.20 -9.55 -33.51
CA LEU A 707 30.50 -8.89 -33.53
C LEU A 707 31.59 -9.78 -32.91
N ASN A 708 32.79 -9.76 -33.48
CA ASN A 708 33.98 -10.45 -32.99
C ASN A 708 35.23 -9.61 -33.29
N GLY A 709 36.32 -9.81 -32.55
CA GLY A 709 37.55 -9.06 -32.76
C GLY A 709 37.40 -7.55 -32.56
N GLU A 710 38.03 -6.76 -33.43
CA GLU A 710 38.14 -5.30 -33.33
C GLU A 710 36.86 -4.61 -33.83
N VAL A 711 36.29 -3.69 -33.05
CA VAL A 711 35.10 -2.91 -33.41
C VAL A 711 35.27 -1.46 -32.98
N LEU A 712 35.01 -0.54 -33.92
CA LEU A 712 35.04 0.89 -33.66
C LEU A 712 33.65 1.36 -33.20
N PHE A 713 33.57 1.96 -32.02
CA PHE A 713 32.43 2.75 -31.59
C PHE A 713 32.73 4.23 -31.83
N LEU A 714 31.83 4.90 -32.54
CA LEU A 714 32.00 6.29 -32.96
C LEU A 714 30.68 7.03 -32.79
N ASP A 715 30.73 8.24 -32.23
CA ASP A 715 29.54 9.08 -32.11
C ASP A 715 29.13 9.68 -33.47
N SER A 716 27.83 9.91 -33.66
CA SER A 716 27.29 10.38 -34.95
C SER A 716 27.61 11.83 -35.27
N ASP A 717 28.13 12.60 -34.32
CA ASP A 717 28.50 14.00 -34.49
C ASP A 717 29.99 14.22 -34.77
N VAL A 718 30.73 13.13 -34.97
CA VAL A 718 32.13 13.14 -35.42
C VAL A 718 32.19 13.27 -36.94
N GLU A 719 33.01 14.20 -37.43
CA GLU A 719 33.37 14.31 -38.84
C GLU A 719 34.84 13.90 -39.05
N ILE A 720 35.12 13.10 -40.09
CA ILE A 720 36.48 12.69 -40.45
C ILE A 720 37.12 13.75 -41.35
N VAL A 721 38.23 14.34 -40.89
CA VAL A 721 38.93 15.43 -41.58
C VAL A 721 40.12 14.89 -42.38
N ASN A 722 40.88 13.95 -41.82
CA ASN A 722 42.05 13.33 -42.46
C ASN A 722 42.01 11.79 -42.30
N PRO A 723 42.54 11.02 -43.26
CA PRO A 723 42.69 9.57 -43.11
C PRO A 723 43.81 9.25 -42.09
N GLY A 724 43.84 8.01 -41.57
CA GLY A 724 44.86 7.52 -40.65
C GLY A 724 44.39 7.34 -39.19
N PHE A 725 43.16 7.74 -38.87
CA PHE A 725 42.65 7.71 -37.49
C PHE A 725 42.38 6.28 -37.01
N LEU A 726 41.81 5.43 -37.87
CA LEU A 726 41.50 4.04 -37.55
C LEU A 726 42.79 3.19 -37.51
N GLU A 727 43.73 3.44 -38.42
CA GLU A 727 45.09 2.90 -38.42
C GLU A 727 45.80 3.24 -37.10
N SER A 728 45.69 4.50 -36.66
CA SER A 728 46.28 4.96 -35.42
C SER A 728 45.61 4.34 -34.19
N LEU A 729 44.27 4.25 -34.14
CA LEU A 729 43.57 3.54 -33.07
C LEU A 729 44.04 2.08 -32.99
N ARG A 730 44.11 1.41 -34.14
CA ARG A 730 44.54 0.02 -34.23
C ARG A 730 45.98 -0.19 -33.78
N SER A 731 46.91 0.71 -34.13
CA SER A 731 48.31 0.57 -33.72
C SER A 731 48.51 0.64 -32.20
N HIS A 732 47.51 1.15 -31.46
CA HIS A 732 47.53 1.25 -30.00
C HIS A 732 46.75 0.12 -29.30
N LEU A 733 45.87 -0.59 -30.01
CA LEU A 733 45.09 -1.70 -29.45
C LEU A 733 45.90 -3.01 -29.47
N ARG A 734 46.47 -3.39 -28.32
CA ARG A 734 47.24 -4.64 -28.19
C ARG A 734 46.32 -5.84 -27.93
N PRO A 735 46.73 -7.07 -28.29
CA PRO A 735 45.98 -8.29 -27.96
C PRO A 735 45.65 -8.36 -26.46
N GLY A 736 44.37 -8.63 -26.14
CA GLY A 736 43.89 -8.73 -24.76
C GLY A 736 43.47 -7.40 -24.11
N MET A 737 43.63 -6.25 -24.78
CA MET A 737 43.06 -4.99 -24.30
C MET A 737 41.54 -4.95 -24.51
N TYR A 738 40.83 -4.28 -23.59
CA TYR A 738 39.41 -3.95 -23.74
C TYR A 738 39.20 -2.93 -24.86
N GLY A 739 39.98 -1.85 -24.88
CA GLY A 739 39.86 -0.82 -25.91
C GLY A 739 40.82 0.36 -25.77
N VAL A 740 40.88 1.19 -26.80
CA VAL A 740 41.69 2.42 -26.85
C VAL A 740 40.89 3.60 -27.40
N GLY A 741 41.17 4.81 -26.92
CA GLY A 741 40.44 6.02 -27.32
C GLY A 741 40.76 7.19 -26.38
N GLY A 742 39.81 8.11 -26.24
CA GLY A 742 39.93 9.21 -25.27
C GLY A 742 39.64 8.71 -23.85
N ILE A 743 40.53 8.97 -22.89
CA ILE A 743 40.30 8.65 -21.47
C ILE A 743 40.23 9.93 -20.66
N GLN A 744 39.19 10.04 -19.83
CA GLN A 744 39.00 11.16 -18.91
C GLN A 744 38.85 10.69 -17.46
N PRO A 745 39.31 11.47 -16.47
CA PRO A 745 39.08 11.17 -15.07
C PRO A 745 37.62 11.45 -14.67
N VAL A 746 36.96 10.47 -14.06
CA VAL A 746 35.60 10.61 -13.53
C VAL A 746 35.51 10.13 -12.08
N ASN A 747 34.48 10.56 -11.35
CA ASN A 747 34.15 9.99 -10.04
C ASN A 747 33.41 8.64 -10.17
N GLU A 748 33.11 7.98 -9.04
CA GLU A 748 32.42 6.67 -9.07
C GLU A 748 31.00 6.73 -9.67
N GLN A 749 30.42 7.92 -9.80
CA GLN A 749 29.12 8.14 -10.44
C GLN A 749 29.25 8.47 -11.93
N GLY A 750 30.46 8.58 -12.47
CA GLY A 750 30.74 8.83 -13.89
C GLY A 750 30.75 10.30 -14.31
N TYR A 751 30.77 11.23 -13.36
CA TYR A 751 30.89 12.66 -13.65
C TYR A 751 32.35 13.05 -13.91
N ASP A 752 32.59 13.79 -14.99
CA ASP A 752 33.90 14.37 -15.33
C ASP A 752 34.33 15.38 -14.26
N ARG A 753 35.44 15.08 -13.58
CA ARG A 753 36.00 15.91 -12.52
C ARG A 753 37.50 15.83 -12.50
N ALA A 754 38.14 16.97 -12.26
CA ALA A 754 39.60 17.05 -12.12
C ALA A 754 40.16 16.22 -10.95
N ASP A 755 39.34 15.91 -9.93
CA ASP A 755 39.67 15.04 -8.79
C ASP A 755 39.21 13.57 -8.99
N GLY A 756 38.70 13.22 -10.17
CA GLY A 756 38.22 11.88 -10.50
C GLY A 756 39.34 10.84 -10.54
N VAL A 757 39.15 9.73 -9.82
CA VAL A 757 40.14 8.63 -9.71
C VAL A 757 39.90 7.49 -10.71
N VAL A 758 38.73 7.45 -11.36
CA VAL A 758 38.36 6.40 -12.30
C VAL A 758 38.74 6.83 -13.72
N ARG A 759 39.55 6.02 -14.41
CA ARG A 759 39.91 6.23 -15.81
C ARG A 759 38.76 5.77 -16.70
N TYR A 760 38.06 6.71 -17.31
CA TYR A 760 36.88 6.44 -18.13
C TYR A 760 37.20 6.52 -19.61
N LEU A 761 37.13 5.39 -20.31
CA LEU A 761 37.22 5.34 -21.78
C LEU A 761 35.93 5.93 -22.38
N HIS A 762 36.05 7.07 -23.06
CA HIS A 762 34.91 7.80 -23.60
C HIS A 762 34.39 7.15 -24.90
N PRO A 763 33.09 6.84 -25.02
CA PRO A 763 32.56 6.09 -26.16
C PRO A 763 32.51 6.87 -27.48
N ALA A 764 32.75 8.19 -27.45
CA ALA A 764 32.66 9.03 -28.64
C ALA A 764 33.63 8.68 -29.77
N CYS A 765 34.78 8.10 -29.44
CA CYS A 765 35.68 7.50 -30.41
C CYS A 765 36.56 6.48 -29.68
N MET A 766 36.20 5.20 -29.79
CA MET A 766 36.98 4.12 -29.19
C MET A 766 37.00 2.88 -30.08
N LEU A 767 38.19 2.28 -30.22
CA LEU A 767 38.36 0.97 -30.84
C LEU A 767 38.45 -0.08 -29.74
N THR A 768 37.59 -1.09 -29.77
CA THR A 768 37.47 -2.10 -28.73
C THR A 768 37.69 -3.51 -29.27
N ASN A 769 38.09 -4.43 -28.41
CA ASN A 769 38.12 -5.86 -28.73
C ASN A 769 36.90 -6.53 -28.09
N ILE A 770 35.91 -6.91 -28.91
CA ILE A 770 34.62 -7.41 -28.42
C ILE A 770 34.75 -8.71 -27.63
N ASP A 771 35.74 -9.54 -27.96
CA ASP A 771 35.99 -10.79 -27.25
C ASP A 771 36.49 -10.53 -25.82
N VAL A 772 37.16 -9.39 -25.59
CA VAL A 772 37.53 -8.90 -24.25
C VAL A 772 36.37 -8.14 -23.61
N VAL A 773 35.65 -7.31 -24.37
CA VAL A 773 34.52 -6.50 -23.85
C VAL A 773 33.47 -7.39 -23.17
N ARG A 774 33.12 -8.53 -23.77
CA ARG A 774 32.12 -9.48 -23.23
C ARG A 774 32.53 -10.14 -21.91
N GLN A 775 33.79 -10.02 -21.50
CA GLN A 775 34.29 -10.57 -20.23
C GLN A 775 34.05 -9.60 -19.05
N TRP A 776 33.61 -8.37 -19.32
CA TRP A 776 33.39 -7.31 -18.33
C TRP A 776 31.92 -6.87 -18.31
N PRO A 777 31.45 -6.18 -17.24
CA PRO A 777 30.07 -5.70 -17.16
C PRO A 777 29.67 -4.91 -18.41
N MET A 778 28.46 -5.18 -18.91
CA MET A 778 27.94 -4.53 -20.12
C MET A 778 27.59 -3.05 -19.87
N PRO A 779 27.60 -2.21 -20.93
CA PRO A 779 27.17 -0.82 -20.82
C PRO A 779 25.73 -0.70 -20.29
N ILE A 780 25.48 0.29 -19.43
CA ILE A 780 24.21 0.46 -18.68
C ILE A 780 23.31 1.57 -19.26
N LYS A 781 22.04 1.64 -18.82
CA LYS A 781 20.96 2.36 -19.52
C LYS A 781 21.01 3.91 -19.51
N HIS A 782 21.67 4.57 -18.55
CA HIS A 782 21.72 6.05 -18.44
C HIS A 782 23.05 6.57 -17.85
N GLY A 783 23.39 7.84 -18.10
CA GLY A 783 24.57 8.52 -17.57
C GLY A 783 25.86 8.22 -18.33
N ALA A 784 26.95 7.94 -17.63
CA ALA A 784 28.22 7.48 -18.20
C ALA A 784 28.11 5.98 -18.56
N PRO A 785 27.81 5.61 -19.83
CA PRO A 785 27.36 4.25 -20.18
C PRO A 785 28.34 3.13 -19.82
N LEU A 786 29.63 3.42 -19.75
CA LEU A 786 30.68 2.44 -19.43
C LEU A 786 31.09 2.46 -17.95
N ILE A 787 30.44 3.25 -17.08
CA ILE A 787 30.97 3.50 -15.73
C ILE A 787 31.06 2.23 -14.89
N ALA A 788 30.09 1.34 -15.00
CA ALA A 788 30.10 0.05 -14.33
C ALA A 788 31.31 -0.81 -14.76
N THR A 789 31.62 -0.83 -16.06
CA THR A 789 32.77 -1.53 -16.63
C THR A 789 34.09 -0.90 -16.18
N MET A 790 34.20 0.43 -16.26
CA MET A 790 35.42 1.15 -15.88
C MET A 790 35.71 1.02 -14.39
N LEU A 791 34.68 1.05 -13.53
CA LEU A 791 34.80 0.74 -12.11
C LEU A 791 35.24 -0.70 -11.87
N ALA A 792 34.72 -1.66 -12.62
CA ALA A 792 35.13 -3.06 -12.48
C ALA A 792 36.61 -3.25 -12.88
N ILE A 793 37.05 -2.65 -13.99
CA ILE A 793 38.46 -2.68 -14.43
C ILE A 793 39.36 -1.98 -13.41
N HIS A 794 38.94 -0.82 -12.89
CA HIS A 794 39.66 -0.07 -11.86
C HIS A 794 39.80 -0.88 -10.56
N ARG A 795 38.70 -1.45 -10.05
CA ARG A 795 38.67 -2.25 -8.81
C ARG A 795 39.42 -3.57 -8.95
N ALA A 796 39.46 -4.14 -10.15
CA ALA A 796 40.28 -5.31 -10.45
C ALA A 796 41.79 -4.98 -10.54
N GLY A 797 42.17 -3.70 -10.49
CA GLY A 797 43.56 -3.27 -10.62
C GLY A 797 44.15 -3.55 -11.99
N ARG A 798 43.33 -3.46 -13.06
CA ARG A 798 43.71 -3.80 -14.44
C ARG A 798 43.74 -2.58 -15.40
N PRO A 799 44.42 -1.46 -15.06
CA PRO A 799 44.38 -0.24 -15.85
C PRO A 799 45.02 -0.37 -17.24
N GLU A 800 45.77 -1.44 -17.49
CA GLU A 800 46.40 -1.76 -18.77
C GLU A 800 45.42 -2.26 -19.84
N LEU A 801 44.19 -2.63 -19.44
CA LEU A 801 43.14 -3.07 -20.37
C LEU A 801 42.60 -1.93 -21.23
N ILE A 802 42.76 -0.67 -20.82
CA ILE A 802 42.33 0.50 -21.59
C ILE A 802 43.49 1.46 -21.85
N GLY A 803 43.58 1.97 -23.09
CA GLY A 803 44.64 2.89 -23.52
C GLY A 803 44.12 4.26 -23.93
N THR A 804 44.84 5.31 -23.55
CA THR A 804 44.59 6.68 -24.02
C THR A 804 45.31 6.92 -25.34
N ILE A 805 44.68 7.68 -26.25
CA ILE A 805 45.32 8.21 -27.45
C ILE A 805 45.26 9.74 -27.44
N ASP A 806 46.43 10.37 -27.43
CA ASP A 806 46.56 11.82 -27.21
C ASP A 806 45.84 12.66 -28.26
N TRP A 807 45.86 12.24 -29.53
CA TRP A 807 45.18 12.99 -30.59
C TRP A 807 43.66 12.95 -30.43
N VAL A 808 43.08 11.89 -29.85
CA VAL A 808 41.64 11.80 -29.59
C VAL A 808 41.28 12.84 -28.53
N SER A 809 42.01 12.90 -27.42
CA SER A 809 41.78 13.92 -26.39
C SER A 809 41.99 15.35 -26.91
N ASN A 810 42.96 15.57 -27.80
CA ASN A 810 43.20 16.86 -28.45
C ASN A 810 42.07 17.29 -29.39
N ASP A 811 41.64 16.41 -30.29
CA ASP A 811 40.65 16.71 -31.33
C ASP A 811 39.24 16.94 -30.75
N PHE A 812 38.94 16.33 -29.60
CA PHE A 812 37.71 16.55 -28.83
C PHE A 812 37.79 17.75 -27.85
N SER A 813 38.95 18.40 -27.72
CA SER A 813 39.11 19.53 -26.81
C SER A 813 38.40 20.80 -27.29
N ARG A 814 38.24 21.80 -26.41
CA ARG A 814 37.55 23.07 -26.74
C ARG A 814 38.29 23.94 -27.76
N ASP A 815 39.61 23.77 -27.91
CA ASP A 815 40.44 24.50 -28.89
C ASP A 815 41.37 23.50 -29.62
N PRO A 816 40.82 22.69 -30.53
CA PRO A 816 41.52 21.51 -31.06
C PRO A 816 42.48 21.88 -32.19
N LYS A 817 43.70 21.32 -32.16
CA LYS A 817 44.58 21.25 -33.33
C LYS A 817 44.20 20.04 -34.18
N ARG A 818 43.03 20.09 -34.83
CA ARG A 818 42.38 18.93 -35.51
C ARG A 818 43.37 18.09 -36.33
N VAL A 819 43.67 16.90 -35.83
CA VAL A 819 44.61 15.96 -36.43
C VAL A 819 43.89 15.05 -37.41
N TYR A 820 42.83 14.37 -36.97
CA TYR A 820 42.08 13.41 -37.79
C TYR A 820 40.58 13.64 -37.80
N ILE A 821 39.99 14.09 -36.70
CA ILE A 821 38.53 14.21 -36.57
C ILE A 821 38.13 15.57 -36.03
N LYS A 822 36.85 15.91 -36.24
CA LYS A 822 36.21 17.14 -35.80
C LYS A 822 34.95 16.77 -35.03
N HIS A 823 34.77 17.37 -33.85
CA HIS A 823 33.62 17.17 -32.97
C HIS A 823 33.04 18.54 -32.54
N ASP A 824 32.82 19.41 -33.53
CA ASP A 824 32.39 20.79 -33.30
C ASP A 824 30.93 20.92 -32.86
N TRP A 825 30.13 19.88 -33.14
CA TRP A 825 28.70 19.89 -32.91
C TRP A 825 28.35 19.68 -31.42
N GLN A 826 29.30 19.15 -30.62
CA GLN A 826 29.15 18.82 -29.19
C GLN A 826 27.77 18.23 -28.87
N GLY A 827 27.50 17.07 -29.47
CA GLY A 827 26.25 16.33 -29.49
C GLY A 827 25.62 16.11 -28.11
N THR A 828 24.29 16.14 -28.09
CA THR A 828 23.38 16.15 -26.93
C THR A 828 23.54 17.33 -25.96
N VAL A 829 24.75 17.81 -25.65
CA VAL A 829 24.91 18.88 -24.63
C VAL A 829 24.39 20.23 -25.11
N ILE A 830 24.73 20.63 -26.34
CA ILE A 830 24.32 21.94 -26.90
C ILE A 830 22.92 21.88 -27.49
N ARG A 831 22.50 20.75 -28.09
CA ARG A 831 21.19 20.61 -28.76
C ARG A 831 20.06 20.12 -27.84
N THR A 832 20.34 19.36 -26.77
CA THR A 832 19.33 18.86 -25.81
C THR A 832 19.59 19.28 -24.36
N GLY A 833 20.57 20.14 -24.09
CA GLY A 833 20.78 20.73 -22.75
C GLY A 833 21.49 19.83 -21.73
N GLY A 834 22.43 18.96 -22.16
CA GLY A 834 23.34 18.23 -21.27
C GLY A 834 23.00 16.75 -21.03
N TYR A 835 24.00 15.95 -20.68
CA TYR A 835 23.90 14.52 -20.32
C TYR A 835 23.30 14.28 -18.92
N HIS A 836 22.24 14.99 -18.56
CA HIS A 836 21.62 14.90 -17.24
C HIS A 836 20.10 14.73 -17.35
N TYR A 837 19.66 13.51 -17.69
CA TYR A 837 18.25 13.12 -17.57
C TYR A 837 17.90 12.49 -16.21
N ASP A 838 18.83 12.51 -15.24
CA ASP A 838 18.55 12.29 -13.81
C ASP A 838 18.49 13.62 -13.03
N MET A 839 18.12 14.72 -13.69
CA MET A 839 17.41 15.77 -12.97
C MET A 839 15.95 15.30 -12.80
N PRO A 840 15.36 15.39 -11.60
CA PRO A 840 13.95 15.09 -11.43
C PRO A 840 13.13 16.08 -12.25
N THR A 841 12.64 15.65 -13.41
CA THR A 841 11.69 16.43 -14.23
C THR A 841 10.43 15.65 -14.50
N ALA A 842 9.95 14.89 -13.52
CA ALA A 842 8.52 14.67 -13.35
C ALA A 842 8.08 15.47 -12.12
N THR A 843 8.23 16.80 -12.18
CA THR A 843 7.56 17.71 -11.25
C THR A 843 6.05 17.73 -11.49
N THR A 844 5.58 17.18 -12.61
CA THR A 844 4.18 17.20 -13.00
C THR A 844 3.46 15.94 -12.50
N GLN A 845 2.68 16.11 -11.43
CA GLN A 845 1.73 15.09 -10.99
C GLN A 845 0.67 14.87 -12.08
N ILE A 846 0.50 13.63 -12.55
CA ILE A 846 -0.53 13.29 -13.53
C ILE A 846 -1.92 13.26 -12.88
N ASN A 847 -2.95 13.59 -13.65
CA ASN A 847 -4.34 13.47 -13.22
C ASN A 847 -4.78 11.98 -13.27
N ALA A 848 -4.53 11.24 -12.18
CA ALA A 848 -4.79 9.80 -12.11
C ALA A 848 -6.29 9.46 -12.26
N ASP A 849 -7.18 10.34 -11.81
CA ASP A 849 -8.62 10.20 -11.98
C ASP A 849 -8.98 10.32 -13.47
N LEU A 850 -8.43 11.31 -14.18
CA LEU A 850 -8.60 11.45 -15.65
C LEU A 850 -8.12 10.19 -16.36
N LEU A 851 -6.93 9.68 -16.00
CA LEU A 851 -6.36 8.47 -16.58
C LEU A 851 -7.26 7.23 -16.43
N SER A 852 -8.08 7.16 -15.39
CA SER A 852 -9.01 6.04 -15.18
C SER A 852 -10.21 6.03 -16.15
N PHE A 853 -10.56 7.18 -16.74
CA PHE A 853 -11.63 7.32 -17.72
C PHE A 853 -11.18 7.13 -19.17
N VAL A 854 -9.87 7.10 -19.42
CA VAL A 854 -9.32 6.82 -20.74
C VAL A 854 -9.49 5.34 -21.09
N PRO A 855 -10.12 4.98 -22.23
CA PRO A 855 -10.32 3.58 -22.63
C PRO A 855 -8.98 2.84 -22.76
N LEU A 856 -8.90 1.60 -22.27
CA LEU A 856 -7.68 0.78 -22.39
C LEU A 856 -7.50 0.22 -23.81
N GLU A 857 -8.59 0.18 -24.57
CA GLU A 857 -8.66 -0.32 -25.93
C GLU A 857 -8.42 0.76 -27.00
N ALA A 858 -8.15 2.00 -26.62
CA ALA A 858 -7.92 3.08 -27.58
C ALA A 858 -6.72 2.77 -28.47
N GLY A 859 -6.96 2.69 -29.78
CA GLY A 859 -5.94 2.44 -30.79
C GLY A 859 -5.16 3.70 -31.14
N LYS A 860 -5.81 4.88 -31.09
CA LYS A 860 -5.21 6.17 -31.45
C LYS A 860 -5.70 7.30 -30.55
N LEU A 861 -4.82 7.75 -29.67
CA LEU A 861 -5.12 8.72 -28.62
C LEU A 861 -4.40 10.05 -28.85
N VAL A 862 -5.13 11.16 -28.68
CA VAL A 862 -4.56 12.51 -28.79
C VAL A 862 -4.70 13.28 -27.47
N GLU A 863 -3.58 13.76 -26.93
CA GLU A 863 -3.54 14.57 -25.71
C GLU A 863 -3.19 16.03 -26.04
N LEU A 864 -4.09 16.96 -25.69
CA LEU A 864 -3.82 18.39 -25.79
C LEU A 864 -3.25 18.94 -24.49
N GLY A 865 -2.09 19.59 -24.58
CA GLY A 865 -1.32 20.07 -23.43
C GLY A 865 -0.58 18.93 -22.73
N CYS A 866 0.12 18.08 -23.50
CA CYS A 866 0.78 16.88 -22.97
C CYS A 866 1.97 17.15 -22.03
N ARG A 867 2.35 18.43 -21.83
CA ARG A 867 3.43 18.86 -20.93
C ARG A 867 4.71 18.07 -21.17
N ASP A 868 5.25 17.42 -20.15
CA ASP A 868 6.47 16.61 -20.20
C ASP A 868 6.21 15.15 -20.62
N GLY A 869 4.99 14.80 -21.02
CA GLY A 869 4.60 13.45 -21.45
C GLY A 869 4.44 12.46 -20.30
N ALA A 870 4.40 12.91 -19.04
CA ALA A 870 4.19 12.03 -17.89
C ALA A 870 2.86 11.26 -17.98
N PHE A 871 1.80 11.89 -18.50
CA PHE A 871 0.50 11.23 -18.68
C PHE A 871 0.56 10.15 -19.78
N ALA A 872 1.17 10.45 -20.93
CA ALA A 872 1.44 9.49 -21.99
C ALA A 872 2.23 8.27 -21.47
N LYS A 873 3.30 8.51 -20.69
CA LYS A 873 4.10 7.45 -20.05
C LYS A 873 3.24 6.56 -19.15
N ALA A 874 2.36 7.14 -18.35
CA ALA A 874 1.49 6.40 -17.43
C ALA A 874 0.39 5.62 -18.15
N TYR A 875 -0.20 6.17 -19.21
CA TYR A 875 -1.20 5.48 -20.02
C TYR A 875 -0.58 4.31 -20.81
N LYS A 876 0.56 4.53 -21.46
CA LYS A 876 1.23 3.49 -22.27
C LYS A 876 1.80 2.34 -21.45
N ALA A 877 2.02 2.52 -20.16
CA ALA A 877 2.31 1.41 -19.25
C ALA A 877 1.15 0.39 -19.18
N ARG A 878 -0.09 0.83 -19.46
CA ARG A 878 -1.31 0.01 -19.45
C ARG A 878 -1.74 -0.41 -20.86
N ASN A 879 -1.44 0.41 -21.87
CA ASN A 879 -1.67 0.11 -23.29
C ASN A 879 -0.43 0.43 -24.14
N PRO A 880 0.56 -0.49 -24.22
CA PRO A 880 1.84 -0.22 -24.88
C PRO A 880 1.77 -0.06 -26.41
N ILE A 881 0.66 -0.44 -27.03
CA ILE A 881 0.47 -0.47 -28.49
C ILE A 881 -0.36 0.69 -29.02
N CYS A 882 -0.79 1.61 -28.15
CA CYS A 882 -1.56 2.80 -28.53
C CYS A 882 -0.72 3.78 -29.35
N ASP A 883 -1.26 4.28 -30.46
CA ASP A 883 -0.71 5.42 -31.19
C ASP A 883 -1.01 6.72 -30.44
N TYR A 884 -0.07 7.16 -29.59
CA TYR A 884 -0.24 8.29 -28.69
C TYR A 884 0.38 9.58 -29.26
N THR A 885 -0.47 10.55 -29.61
CA THR A 885 -0.05 11.85 -30.11
C THR A 885 -0.23 12.94 -29.05
N GLY A 886 0.87 13.58 -28.65
CA GLY A 886 0.84 14.78 -27.81
C GLY A 886 0.79 16.07 -28.63
N ILE A 887 0.11 17.10 -28.13
CA ILE A 887 0.14 18.46 -28.69
C ILE A 887 0.52 19.41 -27.56
N GLU A 888 1.64 20.12 -27.68
CA GLU A 888 2.13 21.03 -26.64
C GLU A 888 2.71 22.30 -27.28
N ARG A 889 2.29 23.48 -26.80
CA ARG A 889 2.72 24.76 -27.35
C ARG A 889 4.11 25.19 -26.84
N ALA A 890 4.49 24.74 -25.65
CA ALA A 890 5.74 25.13 -25.00
C ALA A 890 6.90 24.25 -25.50
N PRO A 891 7.91 24.79 -26.19
CA PRO A 891 8.94 23.98 -26.83
C PRO A 891 9.71 23.06 -25.88
N GLY A 892 10.01 23.53 -24.67
CA GLY A 892 10.73 22.74 -23.67
C GLY A 892 9.92 21.54 -23.16
N LEU A 893 8.62 21.72 -22.95
CA LEU A 893 7.71 20.64 -22.52
C LEU A 893 7.45 19.68 -23.68
N ALA A 894 7.13 20.20 -24.87
CA ALA A 894 6.97 19.38 -26.07
C ALA A 894 8.21 18.54 -26.35
N HIS A 895 9.41 19.07 -26.11
CA HIS A 895 10.65 18.30 -26.21
C HIS A 895 10.74 17.20 -25.14
N ALA A 896 10.40 17.52 -23.89
CA ALA A 896 10.37 16.56 -22.79
C ALA A 896 9.33 15.45 -22.97
N ALA A 897 8.21 15.69 -23.65
CA ALA A 897 7.17 14.70 -23.93
C ALA A 897 7.52 13.68 -25.02
N ARG A 898 8.43 14.04 -25.95
CA ARG A 898 8.78 13.19 -27.11
C ARG A 898 9.23 11.76 -26.76
N PRO A 899 9.95 11.48 -25.66
CA PRO A 899 10.31 10.11 -25.27
C PRO A 899 9.11 9.26 -24.80
N HIS A 900 7.93 9.86 -24.62
CA HIS A 900 6.76 9.22 -24.01
C HIS A 900 5.57 9.09 -24.96
N CYS A 901 5.56 9.82 -26.08
CA CYS A 901 4.53 9.76 -27.12
C CYS A 901 5.10 9.20 -28.44
N GLU A 902 4.27 8.62 -29.29
CA GLU A 902 4.61 8.24 -30.68
C GLU A 902 4.96 9.50 -31.49
N PHE A 903 4.18 10.55 -31.30
CA PHE A 903 4.38 11.84 -31.96
C PHE A 903 4.04 13.00 -31.02
N VAL A 904 4.76 14.12 -31.14
CA VAL A 904 4.46 15.36 -30.41
C VAL A 904 4.46 16.56 -31.34
N PHE A 905 3.31 17.19 -31.54
CA PHE A 905 3.20 18.49 -32.20
C PHE A 905 3.62 19.59 -31.24
N ASN A 906 4.70 20.30 -31.57
CA ASN A 906 5.10 21.52 -30.87
C ASN A 906 4.45 22.75 -31.53
N GLN A 907 3.16 22.95 -31.30
CA GLN A 907 2.44 24.11 -31.85
C GLN A 907 1.20 24.43 -31.03
N ASP A 908 0.70 25.64 -31.21
CA ASP A 908 -0.60 26.04 -30.69
C ASP A 908 -1.73 25.46 -31.55
N ILE A 909 -2.65 24.74 -30.91
CA ILE A 909 -3.75 24.04 -31.59
C ILE A 909 -4.73 25.00 -32.27
N GLU A 910 -4.86 26.24 -31.78
CA GLU A 910 -5.76 27.24 -32.39
C GLU A 910 -5.23 27.73 -33.76
N HIS A 911 -3.93 27.57 -33.99
CA HIS A 911 -3.23 27.97 -35.21
C HIS A 911 -2.76 26.77 -36.04
N ALA A 912 -3.20 25.55 -35.71
CA ALA A 912 -2.76 24.32 -36.35
C ALA A 912 -3.20 24.23 -37.82
N GLY A 913 -2.24 23.98 -38.71
CA GLY A 913 -2.45 23.75 -40.14
C GLY A 913 -3.04 22.37 -40.47
N ALA A 914 -3.30 22.11 -41.76
CA ALA A 914 -3.93 20.87 -42.23
C ALA A 914 -3.18 19.59 -41.82
N GLU A 915 -1.85 19.65 -41.74
CA GLU A 915 -0.99 18.52 -41.37
C GLU A 915 -1.33 17.91 -40.00
N LEU A 916 -1.58 18.74 -38.98
CA LEU A 916 -1.99 18.21 -37.68
C LEU A 916 -3.35 17.53 -37.77
N TRP A 917 -4.31 18.16 -38.47
CA TRP A 917 -5.66 17.64 -38.58
C TRP A 917 -5.72 16.34 -39.38
N ASP A 918 -4.88 16.21 -40.41
CA ASP A 918 -4.70 14.97 -41.15
C ASP A 918 -4.05 13.88 -40.29
N HIS A 919 -3.05 14.23 -39.45
CA HIS A 919 -2.39 13.30 -38.53
C HIS A 919 -3.33 12.78 -37.46
N VAL A 920 -4.12 13.63 -36.81
CA VAL A 920 -5.02 13.23 -35.72
C VAL A 920 -6.35 12.66 -36.19
N LYS A 921 -6.59 12.64 -37.51
CA LYS A 921 -7.81 12.10 -38.11
C LYS A 921 -8.02 10.64 -37.72
N GLY A 922 -9.26 10.31 -37.38
CA GLY A 922 -9.66 8.97 -36.96
C GLY A 922 -9.19 8.59 -35.56
N ALA A 923 -8.71 9.53 -34.74
CA ALA A 923 -8.45 9.25 -33.33
C ALA A 923 -9.73 8.78 -32.64
N ASP A 924 -9.63 7.69 -31.88
CA ASP A 924 -10.73 7.07 -31.16
C ASP A 924 -10.81 7.55 -29.70
N CYS A 925 -9.77 8.24 -29.20
CA CYS A 925 -9.80 8.95 -27.94
C CYS A 925 -9.07 10.31 -27.98
N TRP A 926 -9.67 11.33 -27.36
CA TRP A 926 -9.03 12.62 -27.09
C TRP A 926 -9.00 12.88 -25.58
N VAL A 927 -7.89 13.44 -25.10
CA VAL A 927 -7.66 13.80 -23.70
C VAL A 927 -7.36 15.28 -23.58
N LEU A 928 -8.11 15.98 -22.73
CA LEU A 928 -7.98 17.41 -22.46
C LEU A 928 -7.88 17.65 -20.93
N ASP A 929 -6.67 17.83 -20.40
CA ASP A 929 -6.45 18.15 -18.97
C ASP A 929 -6.34 19.67 -18.74
N GLU A 930 -7.44 20.31 -18.34
CA GLU A 930 -7.54 21.76 -18.10
C GLU A 930 -7.14 22.64 -19.31
N ALA A 931 -7.13 22.06 -20.51
CA ALA A 931 -6.69 22.73 -21.73
C ALA A 931 -7.72 23.74 -22.26
N LEU A 932 -9.02 23.41 -22.18
CA LEU A 932 -10.10 24.24 -22.75
C LEU A 932 -10.21 25.64 -22.11
N GLU A 933 -9.78 25.76 -20.84
CA GLU A 933 -9.79 27.02 -20.09
C GLU A 933 -8.73 28.03 -20.58
N GLN A 934 -7.75 27.57 -21.35
CA GLN A 934 -6.61 28.36 -21.82
C GLN A 934 -6.73 28.79 -23.28
N LEU A 935 -7.82 28.42 -23.96
CA LEU A 935 -8.04 28.67 -25.38
C LEU A 935 -8.87 29.94 -25.60
N ASN A 936 -8.63 30.60 -26.73
CA ASN A 936 -9.43 31.73 -27.17
C ASN A 936 -10.81 31.25 -27.65
N ASP A 937 -10.91 30.17 -28.41
CA ASP A 937 -12.17 29.62 -28.95
C ASP A 937 -12.27 28.08 -28.81
N PRO A 938 -12.60 27.58 -27.60
CA PRO A 938 -12.77 26.15 -27.37
C PRO A 938 -13.97 25.53 -28.12
N TRP A 939 -14.98 26.31 -28.52
CA TRP A 939 -16.15 25.79 -29.24
C TRP A 939 -15.77 25.34 -30.66
N THR A 940 -15.05 26.19 -31.40
CA THR A 940 -14.57 25.83 -32.74
C THR A 940 -13.60 24.66 -32.69
N LEU A 941 -12.73 24.60 -31.66
CA LEU A 941 -11.84 23.45 -31.48
C LEU A 941 -12.61 22.16 -31.26
N LEU A 942 -13.59 22.13 -30.36
CA LEU A 942 -14.38 20.93 -30.08
C LEU A 942 -15.17 20.47 -31.31
N ALA A 943 -15.70 21.40 -32.12
CA ALA A 943 -16.34 21.06 -33.39
C ALA A 943 -15.35 20.42 -34.39
N LYS A 944 -14.11 20.93 -34.46
CA LYS A 944 -13.05 20.34 -35.28
C LYS A 944 -12.59 18.97 -34.77
N ILE A 945 -12.46 18.80 -33.45
CA ILE A 945 -12.15 17.50 -32.83
C ILE A 945 -13.23 16.49 -33.22
N ARG A 946 -14.51 16.81 -33.02
CA ARG A 946 -15.62 15.92 -33.39
C ARG A 946 -15.61 15.56 -34.87
N ALA A 947 -15.38 16.54 -35.75
CA ALA A 947 -15.36 16.30 -37.20
C ALA A 947 -14.21 15.38 -37.67
N ASN A 948 -13.13 15.26 -36.87
CA ASN A 948 -11.96 14.44 -37.20
C ASN A 948 -11.82 13.19 -36.33
N MET A 949 -12.72 12.97 -35.36
CA MET A 949 -12.73 11.81 -34.47
C MET A 949 -13.34 10.58 -35.17
N ALA A 950 -12.93 9.37 -34.78
CA ALA A 950 -13.57 8.15 -35.25
C ALA A 950 -15.06 8.08 -34.80
N PRO A 951 -15.95 7.44 -35.57
CA PRO A 951 -17.33 7.19 -35.14
C PRO A 951 -17.36 6.46 -33.79
N GLY A 952 -18.12 6.97 -32.83
CA GLY A 952 -18.17 6.42 -31.46
C GLY A 952 -16.92 6.71 -30.61
N GLY A 953 -16.00 7.54 -31.11
CA GLY A 953 -14.82 7.98 -30.36
C GLY A 953 -15.18 8.74 -29.09
N ARG A 954 -14.24 8.74 -28.14
CA ARG A 954 -14.43 9.33 -26.81
C ARG A 954 -13.58 10.57 -26.60
N LEU A 955 -14.15 11.55 -25.91
CA LEU A 955 -13.44 12.72 -25.42
C LEU A 955 -13.45 12.68 -23.89
N ILE A 956 -12.26 12.68 -23.28
CA ILE A 956 -12.08 12.75 -21.84
C ILE A 956 -11.54 14.13 -21.49
N ALA A 957 -12.31 14.92 -20.74
CA ALA A 957 -11.95 16.29 -20.41
C ALA A 957 -11.99 16.52 -18.89
N ALA A 958 -10.97 17.18 -18.34
CA ALA A 958 -10.98 17.71 -16.99
C ALA A 958 -11.03 19.24 -17.01
N MET A 959 -11.94 19.83 -16.25
CA MET A 959 -12.18 21.27 -16.22
C MET A 959 -12.47 21.75 -14.81
N ARG A 960 -11.87 22.87 -14.40
CA ARG A 960 -12.08 23.44 -13.07
C ARG A 960 -13.45 24.10 -12.99
N ASN A 961 -14.06 23.96 -11.82
CA ASN A 961 -15.41 24.43 -11.58
C ASN A 961 -15.40 25.85 -11.00
N PHE A 962 -15.86 26.83 -11.78
CA PHE A 962 -15.97 28.20 -11.32
C PHE A 962 -17.16 28.41 -10.35
N GLN A 963 -18.06 27.43 -10.20
CA GLN A 963 -19.10 27.43 -9.15
C GLN A 963 -18.58 26.95 -7.79
N HIS A 964 -17.30 26.58 -7.66
CA HIS A 964 -16.77 26.11 -6.40
C HIS A 964 -17.06 27.07 -5.24
N TRP A 965 -17.38 26.54 -4.06
CA TRP A 965 -17.85 27.32 -2.91
C TRP A 965 -16.89 28.47 -2.54
N SER A 966 -15.58 28.25 -2.66
CA SER A 966 -14.58 29.27 -2.32
C SER A 966 -14.60 30.45 -3.30
N THR A 967 -14.80 30.19 -4.60
CA THR A 967 -14.96 31.24 -5.62
C THR A 967 -16.18 32.12 -5.31
N GLN A 968 -17.30 31.48 -4.96
CA GLN A 968 -18.52 32.20 -4.59
C GLN A 968 -18.33 33.00 -3.30
N ALA A 969 -17.60 32.45 -2.32
CA ALA A 969 -17.29 33.14 -1.07
C ALA A 969 -16.42 34.38 -1.31
N HIS A 970 -15.32 34.26 -2.06
CA HIS A 970 -14.43 35.38 -2.37
C HIS A 970 -15.12 36.46 -3.22
N LEU A 971 -15.97 36.06 -4.16
CA LEU A 971 -16.77 36.99 -4.95
C LEU A 971 -17.72 37.79 -4.07
N ASN A 972 -18.46 37.12 -3.17
CA ASN A 972 -19.38 37.79 -2.24
C ASN A 972 -18.66 38.66 -1.20
N ALA A 973 -17.44 38.28 -0.81
CA ALA A 973 -16.60 39.06 0.09
C ALA A 973 -15.90 40.25 -0.59
N GLY A 974 -16.04 40.41 -1.91
CA GLY A 974 -15.35 41.46 -2.67
C GLY A 974 -13.84 41.24 -2.79
N ASP A 975 -13.36 40.02 -2.57
CA ASP A 975 -11.93 39.67 -2.54
C ASP A 975 -11.54 38.63 -3.61
N LEU A 976 -12.24 38.63 -4.74
CA LEU A 976 -11.90 37.79 -5.88
C LEU A 976 -10.78 38.44 -6.70
N ARG A 977 -9.56 37.89 -6.62
CA ARG A 977 -8.36 38.46 -7.25
C ARG A 977 -7.70 37.48 -8.21
N TYR A 978 -7.00 38.02 -9.21
CA TYR A 978 -6.12 37.24 -10.07
C TYR A 978 -4.94 36.68 -9.28
N GLN A 979 -4.86 35.36 -9.20
CA GLN A 979 -3.80 34.64 -8.50
C GLN A 979 -3.49 33.32 -9.24
N PRO A 980 -2.21 33.00 -9.49
CA PRO A 980 -1.83 31.72 -10.08
C PRO A 980 -2.40 30.53 -9.27
N GLY A 981 -3.03 29.57 -9.93
CA GLY A 981 -3.66 28.38 -9.32
C GLY A 981 -5.05 28.59 -8.69
N ALA A 982 -5.51 29.84 -8.55
CA ALA A 982 -6.82 30.17 -8.01
C ALA A 982 -7.94 30.04 -9.07
N ALA A 983 -9.19 30.29 -8.67
CA ALA A 983 -10.32 30.29 -9.59
C ALA A 983 -10.21 31.38 -10.68
N LEU A 984 -9.60 32.53 -10.36
CA LEU A 984 -9.15 33.53 -11.33
C LEU A 984 -7.64 33.42 -11.51
N ASP A 985 -7.21 32.53 -12.40
CA ASP A 985 -5.81 32.39 -12.79
C ASP A 985 -5.52 33.26 -14.02
N PRO A 986 -4.48 34.13 -14.00
CA PRO A 986 -4.06 34.88 -15.18
C PRO A 986 -3.78 34.04 -16.44
N ALA A 987 -3.45 32.76 -16.28
CA ALA A 987 -3.17 31.84 -17.38
C ALA A 987 -4.45 31.27 -18.04
N ARG A 988 -5.63 31.52 -17.47
CA ARG A 988 -6.92 31.00 -17.97
C ARG A 988 -7.73 32.12 -18.59
N LEU A 989 -8.13 31.90 -19.84
CA LEU A 989 -8.89 32.85 -20.63
C LEU A 989 -10.41 32.67 -20.45
N ARG A 990 -10.84 31.48 -20.01
CA ARG A 990 -12.25 31.08 -19.90
C ARG A 990 -12.54 30.50 -18.52
N LEU A 991 -13.76 30.72 -18.06
CA LEU A 991 -14.28 30.23 -16.78
C LEU A 991 -15.52 29.41 -17.05
N PHE A 992 -15.63 28.23 -16.42
CA PHE A 992 -16.73 27.32 -16.68
C PHE A 992 -17.44 26.90 -15.39
N THR A 993 -18.75 26.99 -15.43
CA THR A 993 -19.66 26.33 -14.49
C THR A 993 -20.05 24.96 -15.05
N ARG A 994 -20.60 24.06 -14.23
CA ARG A 994 -21.06 22.75 -14.73
C ARG A 994 -22.05 22.91 -15.89
N GLY A 995 -23.01 23.81 -15.75
CA GLY A 995 -23.97 24.11 -16.81
C GLY A 995 -23.32 24.62 -18.10
N ALA A 996 -22.33 25.52 -17.99
CA ALA A 996 -21.60 26.04 -19.15
C ALA A 996 -20.76 24.95 -19.85
N MET A 997 -20.15 24.03 -19.09
CA MET A 997 -19.42 22.88 -19.65
C MET A 997 -20.37 22.00 -20.46
N LEU A 998 -21.50 21.61 -19.87
CA LEU A 998 -22.48 20.72 -20.50
C LEU A 998 -23.07 21.34 -21.76
N ASP A 999 -23.44 22.61 -21.73
CA ASP A 999 -23.95 23.34 -22.91
C ASP A 999 -22.88 23.44 -24.02
N MET A 1000 -21.63 23.73 -23.68
CA MET A 1000 -20.52 23.77 -24.65
C MET A 1000 -20.34 22.43 -25.36
N PHE A 1001 -20.26 21.33 -24.60
CA PHE A 1001 -20.10 19.99 -25.17
C PHE A 1001 -21.31 19.57 -26.00
N GLN A 1002 -22.53 19.85 -25.52
CA GLN A 1002 -23.75 19.53 -26.26
C GLN A 1002 -23.82 20.28 -27.60
N ARG A 1003 -23.46 21.57 -27.63
CA ARG A 1003 -23.43 22.36 -28.88
C ARG A 1003 -22.34 21.90 -29.85
N ALA A 1004 -21.21 21.42 -29.33
CA ALA A 1004 -20.19 20.77 -30.14
C ALA A 1004 -20.66 19.39 -30.65
N GLY A 1005 -21.74 18.84 -30.10
CA GLY A 1005 -22.37 17.56 -30.44
C GLY A 1005 -21.70 16.35 -29.80
N PHE A 1006 -21.25 16.53 -28.56
CA PHE A 1006 -20.88 15.47 -27.66
C PHE A 1006 -22.00 15.22 -26.65
N GLN A 1007 -22.17 13.96 -26.25
CA GLN A 1007 -23.04 13.57 -25.14
C GLN A 1007 -22.20 13.00 -24.01
N VAL A 1008 -22.54 13.38 -22.77
CA VAL A 1008 -21.90 12.83 -21.57
C VAL A 1008 -22.29 11.37 -21.42
N SER A 1009 -21.30 10.48 -21.42
CA SER A 1009 -21.46 9.05 -21.18
C SER A 1009 -21.05 8.63 -19.77
N GLY A 1010 -20.30 9.48 -19.07
CA GLY A 1010 -19.87 9.25 -17.69
C GLY A 1010 -18.98 10.38 -17.17
N GLY A 1011 -18.52 10.27 -15.93
CA GLY A 1011 -17.61 11.24 -15.34
C GLY A 1011 -17.52 11.12 -13.83
N SER A 1012 -16.62 11.91 -13.24
CA SER A 1012 -16.49 12.08 -11.80
C SER A 1012 -16.31 13.54 -11.42
N ALA A 1013 -16.54 13.83 -10.15
CA ALA A 1013 -16.25 15.11 -9.55
C ALA A 1013 -15.07 14.94 -8.58
N ARG A 1014 -14.03 15.75 -8.72
CA ARG A 1014 -12.94 15.81 -7.75
C ARG A 1014 -13.34 16.81 -6.66
N ILE A 1015 -13.65 16.27 -5.49
CA ILE A 1015 -13.99 17.05 -4.30
C ILE A 1015 -12.79 17.01 -3.37
N LEU A 1016 -12.22 18.18 -3.09
CA LEU A 1016 -11.12 18.30 -2.13
C LEU A 1016 -11.69 18.29 -0.70
N ASP A 1017 -10.93 17.73 0.23
CA ASP A 1017 -11.29 17.81 1.64
C ASP A 1017 -10.90 19.18 2.19
N GLU A 1018 -11.87 20.09 2.19
CA GLU A 1018 -11.68 21.49 2.56
C GLU A 1018 -12.62 21.84 3.72
N PRO A 1019 -12.14 21.80 4.98
CA PRO A 1019 -12.96 22.03 6.17
C PRO A 1019 -13.68 23.39 6.17
N ALA A 1020 -13.17 24.37 5.42
CA ALA A 1020 -13.78 25.69 5.29
C ALA A 1020 -15.11 25.68 4.51
N ARG A 1021 -15.37 24.67 3.66
CA ARG A 1021 -16.57 24.63 2.80
C ARG A 1021 -17.87 24.66 3.59
N GLU A 1022 -17.92 23.95 4.72
CA GLU A 1022 -19.13 23.80 5.54
C GLU A 1022 -19.64 25.14 6.08
N LYS A 1023 -18.77 26.16 6.17
CA LYS A 1023 -19.14 27.51 6.59
C LYS A 1023 -19.91 28.29 5.52
N TYR A 1024 -19.71 27.97 4.25
CA TYR A 1024 -20.22 28.74 3.11
C TYR A 1024 -21.35 28.04 2.35
N LEU A 1025 -21.43 26.71 2.40
CA LEU A 1025 -22.52 25.96 1.75
C LEU A 1025 -23.92 26.39 2.23
N PRO A 1026 -24.17 26.69 3.53
CA PRO A 1026 -25.46 27.22 3.97
C PRO A 1026 -25.82 28.58 3.35
N ALA A 1027 -24.83 29.45 3.15
CA ALA A 1027 -25.06 30.75 2.51
C ALA A 1027 -25.38 30.59 1.01
N ILE A 1028 -24.67 29.69 0.33
CA ILE A 1028 -24.95 29.34 -1.08
C ILE A 1028 -26.37 28.78 -1.22
N ARG A 1029 -26.78 27.91 -0.29
CA ARG A 1029 -28.14 27.36 -0.23
C ARG A 1029 -29.20 28.45 -0.11
N LEU A 1030 -29.01 29.41 0.80
CA LEU A 1030 -29.94 30.52 1.00
C LEU A 1030 -30.02 31.45 -0.21
N MET A 1031 -28.88 31.75 -0.84
CA MET A 1031 -28.84 32.58 -2.06
C MET A 1031 -29.56 31.89 -3.23
N ALA A 1032 -29.37 30.58 -3.40
CA ALA A 1032 -30.08 29.81 -4.42
C ALA A 1032 -31.59 29.83 -4.19
N GLN A 1033 -32.04 29.60 -2.95
CA GLN A 1033 -33.44 29.67 -2.57
C GLN A 1033 -34.06 31.05 -2.82
N ALA A 1034 -33.35 32.13 -2.48
CA ALA A 1034 -33.79 33.49 -2.74
C ALA A 1034 -33.86 33.84 -4.24
N SER A 1035 -33.05 33.16 -5.05
CA SER A 1035 -32.97 33.36 -6.50
C SER A 1035 -33.90 32.43 -7.30
N GLY A 1036 -34.69 31.58 -6.63
CA GLY A 1036 -35.55 30.59 -7.27
C GLY A 1036 -34.80 29.45 -7.97
N ILE A 1037 -33.50 29.28 -7.66
CA ILE A 1037 -32.67 28.17 -8.13
C ILE A 1037 -32.77 27.04 -7.11
N ASP A 1038 -32.74 25.79 -7.57
CA ASP A 1038 -32.77 24.64 -6.68
C ASP A 1038 -31.59 24.70 -5.68
N PRO A 1039 -31.88 24.85 -4.36
CA PRO A 1039 -30.85 25.05 -3.35
C PRO A 1039 -30.02 23.80 -3.06
N VAL A 1040 -30.51 22.61 -3.44
CA VAL A 1040 -29.76 21.35 -3.33
C VAL A 1040 -28.77 21.25 -4.48
N ILE A 1041 -29.23 21.44 -5.72
CA ILE A 1041 -28.37 21.42 -6.91
C ILE A 1041 -27.29 22.50 -6.83
N ALA A 1042 -27.63 23.70 -6.34
CA ALA A 1042 -26.66 24.77 -6.17
C ALA A 1042 -25.54 24.45 -5.16
N VAL A 1043 -25.84 23.68 -4.11
CA VAL A 1043 -24.84 23.20 -3.15
C VAL A 1043 -24.04 22.06 -3.74
N GLU A 1044 -24.68 21.11 -4.43
CA GLU A 1044 -24.00 19.99 -5.09
C GLU A 1044 -23.04 20.47 -6.18
N ASP A 1045 -23.43 21.45 -7.00
CA ASP A 1045 -22.57 22.04 -8.03
C ASP A 1045 -21.46 22.92 -7.45
N ALA A 1046 -21.53 23.30 -6.17
CA ALA A 1046 -20.50 24.10 -5.50
C ALA A 1046 -19.41 23.27 -4.80
N LEU A 1047 -19.61 21.96 -4.64
CA LEU A 1047 -18.67 21.05 -3.98
C LEU A 1047 -17.46 20.66 -4.86
N PRO A 1048 -17.63 20.34 -6.16
CA PRO A 1048 -16.53 19.89 -6.98
C PRO A 1048 -15.55 21.01 -7.26
N TRP A 1049 -14.28 20.76 -7.03
CA TRP A 1049 -13.19 21.64 -7.42
C TRP A 1049 -12.92 21.53 -8.93
N GLN A 1050 -13.07 20.32 -9.47
CA GLN A 1050 -12.89 19.97 -10.89
C GLN A 1050 -13.90 18.89 -11.29
N TYR A 1051 -14.38 18.96 -12.53
CA TYR A 1051 -15.15 17.88 -13.15
C TYR A 1051 -14.29 17.15 -14.17
N ILE A 1052 -14.43 15.82 -14.20
CA ILE A 1052 -13.87 14.94 -15.21
C ILE A 1052 -15.03 14.33 -15.97
N LEU A 1053 -15.09 14.56 -17.28
CA LEU A 1053 -16.20 14.17 -18.13
C LEU A 1053 -15.70 13.19 -19.20
N ALA A 1054 -16.38 12.06 -19.31
CA ALA A 1054 -16.26 11.14 -20.43
C ALA A 1054 -17.43 11.40 -21.39
N LEU A 1055 -17.09 11.74 -22.62
CA LEU A 1055 -18.02 12.20 -23.65
C LEU A 1055 -17.90 11.29 -24.87
N VAL A 1056 -19.01 11.06 -25.57
CA VAL A 1056 -19.06 10.33 -26.84
C VAL A 1056 -19.56 11.26 -27.92
N ALA A 1057 -18.95 11.21 -29.10
CA ALA A 1057 -19.43 11.92 -30.27
C ALA A 1057 -20.77 11.33 -30.74
N VAL A 1058 -21.82 12.17 -30.83
CA VAL A 1058 -23.17 11.78 -31.27
C VAL A 1058 -23.41 12.18 -32.72
#